data_AF-A0AA43RHN1-F1
#
_entry.id   AF-A0AA43RHN1-F1
#
_cell.length_a   1.000
_cell.length_b   1.000
_cell.length_c   1.000
_cell.angle_alpha   90.00
_cell.angle_beta   90.00
_cell.angle_gamma   90.00
#
_symmetry.space_group_name_H-M   'P 1'
#
loop_
_entity.id
_entity.type
_entity.pdbx_description
1 polymer ?
#
loop_
_entity_poly.entity_id
_entity_poly.type
_entity_poly.pdbx_seq_one_letter_code
_entity_poly.pdbx_strand_id
1 'polypeptide(L)'
;MGTKDGETISGDVSAAQQEESKQVFRDMYEFVVTSTDTEFVNGLKNWFIVESPLYWYLFTERYTMIDNRAKNSFWHWGKTYISAAEAEEMGEEAQYYTIDDTAAGINNGYRFDLWDYDNDTGLGIDNNGELNMTYGHEDTDYKTDGDPSSGYIFNAADSVFWCRIRDLMNTQLRSMYRSRESLNCWSSNSLITEFDAWQEQFPEELWRLDIERKYLRPYYSGNPVAGISPSADFLRNMANGRKRYQRRQFERDQEIYMGTKYFGMEQCADSRAISFRCNTPQTAAVKPDYTLRITPYSDMYLWVAYGNSTPHGVRAKAGQEYTFTTALTTMDDTMILIYCAENIQAINDLSACYIRANDFSTAKRLKTLIIGSNAEGYSNPFITTLSIKDNTLLETLDIRNCTNLSGSLNFAGCPNLLTLLAEGTSIAGVTFAKNGKIQSAHLPKSVSSLSFNNLQYLTDFVMESFENLVSLVSEYCAFDPYQILNAAIDTLQIVRILGIDWSFYNTDMLNKIYAMSSSFLAGRVEVTGSIRQSEITNYQTKWTDLELVYNADRIVPQFTVIYRNYDETELGRTLVDKGSTPPDPIAAGIIKAIPEREPDDQYVYTYSGWTDLDSPVTANKSIYAAYSTTVRTYKVSWFLHEGEMNPVAVAEVPYGSEAVYSGDIPQDTADEDNGLYRVFQGWDKSTGSVHGSMSVYAKFLEANYPQDGKELSALNAAEVYAVSKRRQSKTRYAVGDYISIRKGQDFDFSNVQSRVLLENRWFDGTDQVATDVQLFRQDAPSFTLAIDYEFLATNALDSALASCYDFETNDGFVLGYVANSNPSNSYSKVTWADGNARRCGAAGRRNIIVLRHQKGSSLLTVYSFNGAPTTSDPLYYDIEATRLLLNGQREQVCNAYLTFGAVRYDESGSAIYAKNAKGWIHWCKVWYDDLGDDCCQKLVSWTHETSRAVYIGSDRQLLSDSQVLAADAQFFDAAPLEMLSAFSDDSGLYSTGTWDNSKLQVFCESRVFAGYPQEWQSAMKLVKVYASRGANSNEVTPSLDHIYLPAFCEVMNVQTEIYQREQESGVIDYFLNRAKRTLFPGIILDDRDSSTAGRRYFSQVDDPGSNGYTLQDGDMWYREGYSWLYYVYISADTAGKHSWFAGRSIHTASSTDGANVFNAYDGGFWIRACRWWTRTPNADTSNRFQTIYEDGKTNSNSDYTEKMAVLTGFSV
;
A
#
# COMPACT_ATOMS: atom_id res chain seq x y z
N MET A 1 11.99 -64.30 -31.38
CA MET A 1 12.27 -62.89 -31.67
C MET A 1 10.95 -62.27 -32.07
N GLY A 2 10.39 -61.38 -31.25
CA GLY A 2 9.30 -60.51 -31.66
C GLY A 2 9.87 -59.15 -32.06
N THR A 3 9.23 -58.48 -33.00
CA THR A 3 9.49 -57.08 -33.30
C THR A 3 8.67 -56.19 -32.35
N LYS A 4 9.13 -54.95 -32.10
CA LYS A 4 8.46 -54.04 -31.14
C LYS A 4 7.14 -53.46 -31.67
N ASP A 5 6.95 -53.51 -32.98
CA ASP A 5 5.73 -53.11 -33.71
C ASP A 5 4.57 -54.13 -33.60
N GLY A 6 4.80 -55.29 -32.97
CA GLY A 6 3.77 -56.31 -32.78
C GLY A 6 3.52 -57.20 -34.01
N GLU A 7 4.35 -57.14 -35.05
CA GLU A 7 4.29 -58.13 -36.13
C GLU A 7 4.59 -59.52 -35.57
N THR A 8 3.60 -60.41 -35.69
CA THR A 8 3.75 -61.80 -35.28
C THR A 8 4.49 -62.53 -36.38
N ILE A 9 5.73 -62.95 -36.14
CA ILE A 9 6.36 -63.98 -36.99
C ILE A 9 5.66 -65.31 -36.66
N SER A 10 4.48 -65.54 -37.24
CA SER A 10 3.71 -66.77 -37.04
C SER A 10 4.26 -67.94 -37.87
N GLY A 11 5.54 -68.25 -37.68
CA GLY A 11 6.23 -69.39 -38.30
C GLY A 11 7.04 -70.17 -37.27
N ASP A 12 7.12 -71.49 -37.43
CA ASP A 12 7.97 -72.35 -36.60
C ASP A 12 9.40 -71.81 -36.57
N VAL A 13 9.94 -71.60 -35.36
CA VAL A 13 11.32 -71.13 -35.19
C VAL A 13 12.28 -72.15 -35.81
N SER A 14 13.08 -71.74 -36.79
CA SER A 14 14.04 -72.65 -37.43
C SER A 14 15.09 -73.15 -36.43
N ALA A 15 15.61 -74.38 -36.63
CA ALA A 15 16.65 -74.94 -35.76
C ALA A 15 17.93 -74.06 -35.70
N ALA A 16 18.23 -73.34 -36.80
CA ALA A 16 19.33 -72.39 -36.85
C ALA A 16 19.10 -71.18 -35.93
N GLN A 17 17.89 -70.60 -35.97
CA GLN A 17 17.52 -69.47 -35.12
C GLN A 17 17.45 -69.86 -33.63
N GLN A 18 17.08 -71.11 -33.32
CA GLN A 18 17.17 -71.63 -31.95
C GLN A 18 18.61 -71.72 -31.45
N GLU A 19 19.55 -72.17 -32.29
CA GLU A 19 20.96 -72.27 -31.89
C GLU A 19 21.62 -70.89 -31.77
N GLU A 20 21.30 -69.96 -32.66
CA GLU A 20 21.70 -68.55 -32.55
C GLU A 20 21.19 -67.92 -31.24
N SER A 21 19.89 -68.11 -30.93
CA SER A 21 19.30 -67.58 -29.69
C SER A 21 19.96 -68.17 -28.44
N LYS A 22 20.33 -69.46 -28.46
CA LYS A 22 21.08 -70.09 -27.37
C LYS A 22 22.48 -69.50 -27.24
N GLN A 23 23.16 -69.24 -28.36
CA GLN A 23 24.50 -68.69 -28.34
C GLN A 23 24.51 -67.26 -27.79
N VAL A 24 23.57 -66.41 -28.20
CA VAL A 24 23.39 -65.05 -27.63
C VAL A 24 23.21 -65.10 -26.12
N PHE A 25 22.38 -66.02 -25.61
CA PHE A 25 22.19 -66.18 -24.17
C PHE A 25 23.47 -66.67 -23.48
N ARG A 26 24.23 -67.60 -24.08
CA ARG A 26 25.52 -68.07 -23.56
C ARG A 26 26.55 -66.95 -23.48
N ASP A 27 26.67 -66.14 -24.52
CA ASP A 27 27.64 -65.04 -24.58
C ASP A 27 27.29 -63.95 -23.54
N MET A 28 26.01 -63.62 -23.39
CA MET A 28 25.53 -62.73 -22.33
C MET A 28 25.85 -63.31 -20.95
N TYR A 29 25.54 -64.59 -20.73
CA TYR A 29 25.82 -65.26 -19.47
C TYR A 29 27.33 -65.30 -19.16
N GLU A 30 28.17 -65.59 -20.16
CA GLU A 30 29.63 -65.57 -20.04
C GLU A 30 30.12 -64.17 -19.65
N PHE A 31 29.61 -63.12 -20.28
CA PHE A 31 29.90 -61.74 -19.89
C PHE A 31 29.55 -61.48 -18.41
N VAL A 32 28.36 -61.89 -17.97
CA VAL A 32 27.91 -61.68 -16.59
C VAL A 32 28.85 -62.35 -15.58
N VAL A 33 29.29 -63.59 -15.84
CA VAL A 33 30.07 -64.38 -14.87
C VAL A 33 31.59 -64.18 -14.96
N THR A 34 32.11 -63.75 -16.11
CA THR A 34 33.58 -63.64 -16.33
C THR A 34 34.12 -62.21 -16.31
N SER A 35 33.30 -61.19 -16.58
CA SER A 35 33.75 -59.79 -16.60
C SER A 35 34.24 -59.32 -15.22
N THR A 36 35.20 -58.39 -15.19
CA THR A 36 35.51 -57.66 -13.94
C THR A 36 34.36 -56.74 -13.53
N ASP A 37 34.34 -56.29 -12.28
CA ASP A 37 33.28 -55.40 -11.78
C ASP A 37 33.13 -54.12 -12.62
N THR A 38 34.25 -53.49 -12.99
CA THR A 38 34.27 -52.30 -13.85
C THR A 38 33.75 -52.61 -15.26
N GLU A 39 34.12 -53.75 -15.82
CA GLU A 39 33.65 -54.18 -17.15
C GLU A 39 32.16 -54.52 -17.14
N PHE A 40 31.66 -55.11 -16.04
CA PHE A 40 30.24 -55.38 -15.89
C PHE A 40 29.42 -54.09 -15.91
N VAL A 41 29.77 -53.13 -15.04
CA VAL A 41 29.06 -51.85 -14.94
C VAL A 41 29.04 -51.11 -16.28
N ASN A 42 30.19 -51.04 -16.97
CA ASN A 42 30.30 -50.32 -18.24
C ASN A 42 29.72 -51.11 -19.43
N GLY A 43 29.78 -52.43 -19.39
CA GLY A 43 29.40 -53.34 -20.46
C GLY A 43 27.93 -53.78 -20.42
N LEU A 44 27.22 -53.59 -19.30
CA LEU A 44 25.83 -54.02 -19.15
C LEU A 44 24.93 -53.45 -20.26
N LYS A 45 25.14 -52.18 -20.63
CA LYS A 45 24.41 -51.48 -21.70
C LYS A 45 24.56 -52.09 -23.10
N ASN A 46 25.58 -52.93 -23.30
CA ASN A 46 25.79 -53.61 -24.58
C ASN A 46 24.86 -54.83 -24.71
N TRP A 47 24.41 -55.38 -23.58
CA TRP A 47 23.58 -56.58 -23.50
C TRP A 47 22.15 -56.29 -23.10
N PHE A 48 21.89 -55.29 -22.25
CA PHE A 48 20.57 -54.97 -21.72
C PHE A 48 20.16 -53.53 -22.04
N ILE A 49 18.86 -53.29 -22.10
CA ILE A 49 18.30 -51.97 -21.79
C ILE A 49 18.55 -51.78 -20.29
N VAL A 50 19.55 -50.97 -19.89
CA VAL A 50 20.05 -50.92 -18.51
C VAL A 50 18.95 -50.66 -17.49
N GLU A 51 17.98 -49.83 -17.86
CA GLU A 51 16.82 -49.49 -17.05
C GLU A 51 15.93 -50.71 -16.74
N SER A 52 15.86 -51.70 -17.62
CA SER A 52 15.02 -52.89 -17.46
C SER A 52 15.43 -53.78 -16.28
N PRO A 53 16.69 -54.29 -16.16
CA PRO A 53 17.11 -55.06 -15.00
C PRO A 53 17.18 -54.21 -13.73
N LEU A 54 17.46 -52.91 -13.81
CA LEU A 54 17.43 -52.03 -12.64
C LEU A 54 16.00 -51.86 -12.09
N TYR A 55 15.03 -51.58 -12.97
CA TYR A 55 13.63 -51.49 -12.58
C TYR A 55 13.11 -52.82 -12.07
N TRP A 56 13.42 -53.93 -12.75
CA TRP A 56 13.03 -55.27 -12.32
C TRP A 56 13.56 -55.61 -10.93
N TYR A 57 14.83 -55.28 -10.65
CA TYR A 57 15.41 -55.47 -9.32
C TYR A 57 14.61 -54.70 -8.27
N LEU A 58 14.37 -53.40 -8.49
CA LEU A 58 13.61 -52.55 -7.57
C LEU A 58 12.16 -53.00 -7.40
N PHE A 59 11.50 -53.40 -8.49
CA PHE A 59 10.12 -53.85 -8.51
C PHE A 59 9.95 -55.13 -7.69
N THR A 60 10.79 -56.14 -7.96
CA THR A 60 10.76 -57.40 -7.21
C THR A 60 11.13 -57.23 -5.75
N GLU A 61 12.02 -56.29 -5.42
CA GLU A 61 12.34 -55.97 -4.03
C GLU A 61 11.20 -55.22 -3.32
N ARG A 62 10.66 -54.19 -3.97
CA ARG A 62 9.59 -53.33 -3.42
C ARG A 62 8.36 -54.13 -3.03
N TYR A 63 8.08 -55.22 -3.72
CA TYR A 63 6.91 -56.06 -3.45
C TYR A 63 7.26 -57.41 -2.81
N THR A 64 8.51 -57.63 -2.41
CA THR A 64 8.99 -58.89 -1.81
C THR A 64 8.61 -60.10 -2.69
N MET A 65 8.84 -59.99 -3.99
CA MET A 65 8.53 -61.03 -4.97
C MET A 65 9.65 -62.06 -4.98
N ILE A 66 9.56 -63.01 -4.04
CA ILE A 66 10.64 -63.95 -3.72
C ILE A 66 11.06 -64.86 -4.88
N ASP A 67 10.18 -65.08 -5.86
CA ASP A 67 10.40 -66.04 -6.95
C ASP A 67 10.76 -65.39 -8.29
N ASN A 68 10.40 -64.11 -8.49
CA ASN A 68 10.51 -63.40 -9.77
C ASN A 68 11.97 -63.11 -10.20
N ARG A 69 12.95 -63.37 -9.31
CA ARG A 69 14.38 -63.32 -9.64
C ARG A 69 14.93 -64.67 -10.10
N ALA A 70 14.26 -65.76 -9.78
CA ALA A 70 14.66 -67.14 -10.13
C ALA A 70 13.85 -67.72 -11.31
N LYS A 71 12.57 -67.35 -11.40
CA LYS A 71 11.60 -67.76 -12.43
C LYS A 71 10.64 -66.60 -12.68
N ASN A 72 9.50 -66.83 -13.33
CA ASN A 72 8.43 -65.84 -13.48
C ASN A 72 8.89 -64.55 -14.19
N SER A 73 9.88 -64.70 -15.07
CA SER A 73 10.40 -63.64 -15.93
C SER A 73 10.70 -64.20 -17.32
N PHE A 74 10.40 -63.43 -18.37
CA PHE A 74 10.83 -63.72 -19.73
C PHE A 74 11.97 -62.79 -20.13
N TRP A 75 13.09 -63.40 -20.53
CA TRP A 75 14.27 -62.67 -21.00
C TRP A 75 14.16 -62.51 -22.50
N HIS A 76 13.71 -61.33 -22.91
CA HIS A 76 13.36 -61.06 -24.29
C HIS A 76 14.54 -60.39 -25.00
N TRP A 77 15.05 -61.03 -26.06
CA TRP A 77 16.10 -60.47 -26.93
C TRP A 77 15.45 -59.83 -28.16
N GLY A 78 15.42 -58.51 -28.19
CA GLY A 78 14.71 -57.75 -29.22
C GLY A 78 15.49 -56.54 -29.73
N LYS A 79 15.27 -56.18 -30.99
CA LYS A 79 15.85 -54.97 -31.58
C LYS A 79 15.27 -53.76 -30.85
N THR A 80 16.14 -52.94 -30.29
CA THR A 80 15.75 -51.79 -29.46
C THR A 80 16.28 -50.50 -30.04
N TYR A 81 17.53 -50.52 -30.52
CA TYR A 81 18.19 -49.37 -31.12
C TYR A 81 18.26 -49.54 -32.62
N ILE A 82 18.01 -48.46 -33.34
CA ILE A 82 18.17 -48.36 -34.79
C ILE A 82 19.03 -47.14 -35.11
N SER A 83 19.78 -47.21 -36.19
CA SER A 83 20.51 -46.06 -36.73
C SER A 83 19.55 -45.04 -37.35
N ALA A 84 19.99 -43.80 -37.51
CA ALA A 84 19.23 -42.77 -38.21
C ALA A 84 18.89 -43.19 -39.65
N ALA A 85 19.80 -43.94 -40.29
CA ALA A 85 19.57 -44.50 -41.63
C ALA A 85 18.46 -45.56 -41.63
N GLU A 86 18.47 -46.48 -40.67
CA GLU A 86 17.40 -47.48 -40.52
C GLU A 86 16.06 -46.81 -40.16
N ALA A 87 16.07 -45.75 -39.35
CA ALA A 87 14.86 -45.01 -39.01
C ALA A 87 14.23 -44.32 -40.24
N GLU A 88 15.05 -43.78 -41.14
CA GLU A 88 14.57 -43.20 -42.40
C GLU A 88 13.95 -44.26 -43.32
N GLU A 89 14.51 -45.48 -43.35
CA GLU A 89 13.98 -46.61 -44.11
C GLU A 89 12.65 -47.14 -43.52
N MET A 90 12.54 -47.19 -42.20
CA MET A 90 11.38 -47.73 -41.48
C MET A 90 10.17 -46.77 -41.41
N GLY A 91 10.37 -45.47 -41.65
CA GLY A 91 9.28 -44.48 -41.65
C GLY A 91 8.55 -44.42 -40.31
N GLU A 92 7.22 -44.56 -40.31
CA GLU A 92 6.40 -44.47 -39.09
C GLU A 92 6.70 -45.59 -38.07
N GLU A 93 7.19 -46.74 -38.51
CA GLU A 93 7.51 -47.86 -37.62
C GLU A 93 8.76 -47.59 -36.76
N ALA A 94 9.60 -46.64 -37.18
CA ALA A 94 10.77 -46.20 -36.40
C ALA A 94 10.40 -45.67 -35.01
N GLN A 95 9.14 -45.23 -34.80
CA GLN A 95 8.65 -44.72 -33.52
C GLN A 95 8.69 -45.75 -32.37
N TYR A 96 8.72 -47.05 -32.69
CA TYR A 96 8.78 -48.13 -31.69
C TYR A 96 10.21 -48.43 -31.22
N TYR A 97 11.22 -47.77 -31.79
CA TYR A 97 12.64 -47.99 -31.53
C TYR A 97 13.34 -46.71 -31.05
N THR A 98 14.48 -46.87 -30.39
CA THR A 98 15.32 -45.74 -29.97
C THR A 98 16.36 -45.45 -31.05
N ILE A 99 16.38 -44.24 -31.61
CA ILE A 99 17.35 -43.85 -32.64
C ILE A 99 18.70 -43.49 -31.97
N ASP A 100 19.70 -44.35 -32.13
CA ASP A 100 21.07 -44.16 -31.63
C ASP A 100 22.05 -44.98 -32.48
N ASP A 101 22.80 -44.30 -33.35
CA ASP A 101 23.75 -44.92 -34.27
C ASP A 101 24.84 -45.74 -33.55
N THR A 102 25.28 -45.29 -32.38
CA THR A 102 26.35 -45.97 -31.62
C THR A 102 25.82 -47.24 -30.97
N ALA A 103 24.65 -47.17 -30.34
CA ALA A 103 24.01 -48.33 -29.73
C ALA A 103 23.51 -49.35 -30.76
N ALA A 104 23.05 -48.89 -31.92
CA ALA A 104 22.65 -49.71 -33.08
C ALA A 104 23.86 -50.49 -33.65
N GLY A 105 25.05 -49.90 -33.64
CA GLY A 105 26.29 -50.58 -34.04
C GLY A 105 26.72 -51.73 -33.11
N ILE A 106 26.17 -51.83 -31.91
CA ILE A 106 26.47 -52.88 -30.93
C ILE A 106 25.37 -53.94 -30.97
N ASN A 107 25.74 -55.21 -31.17
CA ASN A 107 24.79 -56.34 -31.28
C ASN A 107 23.65 -56.07 -32.28
N ASN A 108 23.93 -55.31 -33.34
CA ASN A 108 22.95 -54.88 -34.35
C ASN A 108 21.71 -54.18 -33.76
N GLY A 109 21.89 -53.46 -32.65
CA GLY A 109 20.84 -52.74 -31.94
C GLY A 109 19.95 -53.60 -31.04
N TYR A 110 20.21 -54.90 -30.91
CA TYR A 110 19.46 -55.81 -30.05
C TYR A 110 19.93 -55.74 -28.59
N ARG A 111 18.97 -55.77 -27.67
CA ARG A 111 19.20 -55.84 -26.22
C ARG A 111 18.21 -56.77 -25.55
N PHE A 112 18.59 -57.23 -24.36
CA PHE A 112 17.70 -57.88 -23.42
C PHE A 112 16.84 -56.86 -22.66
N ASP A 113 15.55 -57.15 -22.57
CA ASP A 113 14.63 -56.61 -21.58
C ASP A 113 13.90 -57.75 -20.84
N LEU A 114 13.35 -57.44 -19.67
CA LEU A 114 12.69 -58.39 -18.78
C LEU A 114 11.18 -58.15 -18.77
N TRP A 115 10.42 -59.19 -19.09
CA TRP A 115 8.97 -59.16 -19.09
C TRP A 115 8.40 -59.97 -17.94
N ASP A 116 7.32 -59.44 -17.40
CA ASP A 116 6.73 -59.90 -16.15
C ASP A 116 5.66 -60.97 -16.33
N TYR A 117 5.60 -61.92 -15.39
CA TYR A 117 4.66 -63.03 -15.40
C TYR A 117 4.43 -63.55 -13.98
N ASP A 118 3.18 -63.90 -13.63
CA ASP A 118 2.88 -64.68 -12.41
C ASP A 118 3.34 -64.03 -11.09
N ASN A 119 2.68 -62.92 -10.72
CA ASN A 119 2.98 -62.04 -9.57
C ASN A 119 2.06 -62.23 -8.35
N ASP A 120 1.42 -63.38 -8.22
CA ASP A 120 0.50 -63.68 -7.12
C ASP A 120 1.19 -63.78 -5.74
N THR A 121 2.53 -63.88 -5.73
CA THR A 121 3.41 -64.01 -4.54
C THR A 121 4.06 -62.69 -4.10
N GLY A 122 3.52 -61.54 -4.53
CA GLY A 122 3.92 -60.24 -3.99
C GLY A 122 3.24 -59.88 -2.67
N LEU A 123 3.66 -58.77 -2.06
CA LEU A 123 3.04 -58.16 -0.88
C LEU A 123 3.12 -59.01 0.40
N GLY A 124 4.19 -59.80 0.54
CA GLY A 124 4.43 -60.66 1.70
C GLY A 124 3.66 -61.99 1.67
N ILE A 125 3.17 -62.38 0.49
CA ILE A 125 2.51 -63.67 0.24
C ILE A 125 3.56 -64.65 -0.29
N ASP A 126 3.63 -65.86 0.25
CA ASP A 126 4.50 -66.90 -0.27
C ASP A 126 3.82 -67.78 -1.34
N ASN A 127 4.57 -68.71 -1.93
CA ASN A 127 4.09 -69.65 -2.97
C ASN A 127 2.93 -70.56 -2.53
N ASN A 128 2.68 -70.69 -1.22
CA ASN A 128 1.57 -71.47 -0.67
C ASN A 128 0.34 -70.57 -0.38
N GLY A 129 0.44 -69.28 -0.68
CA GLY A 129 -0.59 -68.28 -0.39
C GLY A 129 -0.59 -67.79 1.06
N GLU A 130 0.44 -68.14 1.86
CA GLU A 130 0.53 -67.77 3.27
C GLU A 130 1.15 -66.37 3.44
N LEU A 131 0.63 -65.59 4.40
CA LEU A 131 1.17 -64.28 4.76
C LEU A 131 2.30 -64.41 5.79
N ASN A 132 3.39 -65.05 5.39
CA ASN A 132 4.52 -65.39 6.27
C ASN A 132 5.65 -64.38 6.28
N MET A 133 5.61 -63.37 5.41
CA MET A 133 6.68 -62.39 5.25
C MET A 133 6.17 -60.99 5.59
N THR A 134 6.90 -60.28 6.43
CA THR A 134 6.60 -58.88 6.74
C THR A 134 7.18 -57.96 5.66
N TYR A 135 7.02 -56.65 5.84
CA TYR A 135 7.76 -55.67 5.07
C TYR A 135 9.26 -55.67 5.49
N GLY A 136 10.12 -55.02 4.71
CA GLY A 136 11.52 -54.78 5.03
C GLY A 136 12.50 -55.89 4.69
N HIS A 137 12.05 -56.95 4.01
CA HIS A 137 12.92 -58.02 3.53
C HIS A 137 13.70 -57.64 2.27
N GLU A 138 14.95 -58.08 2.22
CA GLU A 138 15.89 -57.92 1.10
C GLU A 138 16.39 -59.30 0.63
N ASP A 139 16.98 -59.36 -0.56
CA ASP A 139 17.48 -60.62 -1.13
C ASP A 139 18.66 -61.23 -0.35
N THR A 140 19.30 -60.46 0.52
CA THR A 140 20.34 -60.93 1.44
C THR A 140 19.79 -61.53 2.74
N ASP A 141 18.48 -61.40 3.00
CA ASP A 141 17.88 -61.92 4.24
C ASP A 141 17.61 -63.42 4.15
N TYR A 142 17.66 -64.07 5.31
CA TYR A 142 17.33 -65.49 5.48
C TYR A 142 15.87 -65.66 5.92
N LYS A 143 15.29 -66.85 5.72
CA LYS A 143 13.91 -67.14 6.15
C LYS A 143 13.72 -67.03 7.67
N THR A 144 14.79 -67.29 8.42
CA THR A 144 14.90 -67.00 9.84
C THR A 144 16.00 -65.96 10.02
N ASP A 145 15.66 -64.79 10.55
CA ASP A 145 16.60 -63.68 10.76
C ASP A 145 17.91 -64.14 11.42
N GLY A 146 19.03 -63.90 10.73
CA GLY A 146 20.36 -64.23 11.23
C GLY A 146 20.77 -65.71 11.18
N ASP A 147 19.93 -66.61 10.66
CA ASP A 147 20.23 -68.05 10.51
C ASP A 147 20.41 -68.45 9.04
N PRO A 148 21.66 -68.55 8.54
CA PRO A 148 21.94 -68.97 7.17
C PRO A 148 21.42 -70.36 6.82
N SER A 149 21.22 -71.24 7.82
CA SER A 149 20.76 -72.62 7.58
C SER A 149 19.29 -72.69 7.14
N SER A 150 18.52 -71.62 7.38
CA SER A 150 17.14 -71.49 6.91
C SER A 150 17.03 -71.20 5.40
N GLY A 151 18.14 -70.84 4.76
CA GLY A 151 18.21 -70.43 3.35
C GLY A 151 17.71 -68.99 3.15
N TYR A 152 18.05 -68.40 1.99
CA TYR A 152 17.60 -67.05 1.64
C TYR A 152 16.08 -66.97 1.49
N ILE A 153 15.52 -65.81 1.79
CA ILE A 153 14.09 -65.54 1.63
C ILE A 153 13.71 -65.38 0.15
N PHE A 154 14.58 -64.76 -0.65
CA PHE A 154 14.45 -64.73 -2.11
C PHE A 154 15.08 -65.99 -2.72
N ASN A 155 14.37 -66.64 -3.63
CA ASN A 155 14.91 -67.72 -4.43
C ASN A 155 15.94 -67.17 -5.44
N ALA A 156 17.02 -67.93 -5.64
CA ALA A 156 18.19 -67.49 -6.43
C ALA A 156 18.81 -66.16 -5.96
N ALA A 157 18.76 -65.87 -4.66
CA ALA A 157 19.45 -64.73 -4.04
C ALA A 157 20.98 -64.72 -4.28
N ASP A 158 21.56 -65.89 -4.59
CA ASP A 158 22.96 -66.09 -4.95
C ASP A 158 23.24 -66.00 -6.46
N SER A 159 22.23 -65.64 -7.28
CA SER A 159 22.40 -65.39 -8.71
C SER A 159 23.50 -64.35 -8.95
N VAL A 160 24.53 -64.73 -9.72
CA VAL A 160 25.66 -63.84 -10.04
C VAL A 160 25.18 -62.54 -10.71
N PHE A 161 24.16 -62.63 -11.57
CA PHE A 161 23.57 -61.46 -12.22
C PHE A 161 22.98 -60.48 -11.20
N TRP A 162 22.09 -60.97 -10.32
CA TRP A 162 21.39 -60.12 -9.36
C TRP A 162 22.32 -59.59 -8.26
N CYS A 163 23.26 -60.41 -7.78
CA CYS A 163 24.32 -59.96 -6.87
C CYS A 163 25.13 -58.81 -7.48
N ARG A 164 25.54 -58.91 -8.75
CA ARG A 164 26.28 -57.83 -9.41
C ARG A 164 25.44 -56.56 -9.61
N ILE A 165 24.15 -56.68 -9.91
CA ILE A 165 23.24 -55.52 -9.96
C ILE A 165 23.15 -54.85 -8.57
N ARG A 166 22.90 -55.62 -7.49
CA ARG A 166 22.82 -55.11 -6.12
C ARG A 166 24.11 -54.41 -5.68
N ASP A 167 25.24 -55.09 -5.87
CA ASP A 167 26.53 -54.71 -5.28
C ASP A 167 27.27 -53.64 -6.09
N LEU A 168 27.17 -53.68 -7.43
CA LEU A 168 27.93 -52.80 -8.32
C LEU A 168 27.11 -51.63 -8.89
N MET A 169 25.79 -51.72 -8.92
CA MET A 169 24.91 -50.72 -9.55
C MET A 169 24.11 -49.89 -8.54
N ASN A 170 24.56 -49.77 -7.29
CA ASN A 170 23.82 -49.07 -6.22
C ASN A 170 23.44 -47.62 -6.57
N THR A 171 24.35 -46.88 -7.21
CA THR A 171 24.09 -45.48 -7.64
C THR A 171 22.99 -45.42 -8.70
N GLN A 172 23.00 -46.36 -9.65
CA GLN A 172 22.02 -46.47 -10.72
C GLN A 172 20.66 -46.95 -10.18
N LEU A 173 20.65 -47.91 -9.24
CA LEU A 173 19.44 -48.34 -8.54
C LEU A 173 18.80 -47.18 -7.76
N ARG A 174 19.61 -46.41 -7.01
CA ARG A 174 19.16 -45.20 -6.32
C ARG A 174 18.56 -44.17 -7.30
N SER A 175 19.22 -43.94 -8.42
CA SER A 175 18.76 -42.99 -9.44
C SER A 175 17.45 -43.45 -10.09
N MET A 176 17.33 -44.73 -10.42
CA MET A 176 16.11 -45.34 -10.95
C MET A 176 14.96 -45.25 -9.94
N TYR A 177 15.22 -45.61 -8.67
CA TYR A 177 14.21 -45.53 -7.61
C TYR A 177 13.63 -44.12 -7.50
N ARG A 178 14.49 -43.10 -7.38
CA ARG A 178 14.09 -41.69 -7.31
C ARG A 178 13.32 -41.24 -8.55
N SER A 179 13.74 -41.66 -9.75
CA SER A 179 13.03 -41.32 -11.00
C SER A 179 11.61 -41.90 -11.05
N ARG A 180 11.40 -43.11 -10.50
CA ARG A 180 10.06 -43.71 -10.42
C ARG A 180 9.24 -43.12 -9.26
N GLU A 181 9.89 -42.77 -8.15
CA GLU A 181 9.28 -42.08 -7.01
C GLU A 181 8.71 -40.72 -7.42
N SER A 182 9.42 -39.93 -8.25
CA SER A 182 8.92 -38.64 -8.76
C SER A 182 7.67 -38.75 -9.64
N LEU A 183 7.38 -39.94 -10.15
CA LEU A 183 6.18 -40.24 -10.92
C LEU A 183 5.09 -40.90 -10.07
N ASN A 184 5.25 -40.90 -8.73
CA ASN A 184 4.38 -41.56 -7.75
C ASN A 184 4.23 -43.08 -7.91
N CYS A 185 5.09 -43.75 -8.67
CA CYS A 185 4.99 -45.19 -8.93
C CYS A 185 5.15 -46.05 -7.66
N TRP A 186 5.78 -45.52 -6.61
CA TRP A 186 5.99 -46.21 -5.32
C TRP A 186 5.07 -45.76 -4.20
N SER A 187 4.22 -44.74 -4.46
CA SER A 187 3.39 -44.11 -3.44
C SER A 187 2.35 -45.08 -2.92
N SER A 188 2.37 -45.38 -1.61
CA SER A 188 1.36 -46.26 -1.02
C SER A 188 -0.05 -45.70 -1.22
N ASN A 189 -0.23 -44.38 -1.14
CA ASN A 189 -1.53 -43.75 -1.39
C ASN A 189 -2.01 -43.96 -2.83
N SER A 190 -1.15 -43.77 -3.82
CA SER A 190 -1.50 -44.00 -5.24
C SER A 190 -1.85 -45.46 -5.48
N LEU A 191 -0.96 -46.38 -5.05
CA LEU A 191 -1.11 -47.81 -5.25
C LEU A 191 -2.34 -48.38 -4.53
N ILE A 192 -2.59 -47.97 -3.27
CA ILE A 192 -3.79 -48.38 -2.52
C ILE A 192 -5.05 -47.90 -3.26
N THR A 193 -5.05 -46.67 -3.78
CA THR A 193 -6.19 -46.12 -4.52
C THR A 193 -6.45 -46.91 -5.80
N GLU A 194 -5.42 -47.24 -6.57
CA GLU A 194 -5.55 -48.07 -7.77
C GLU A 194 -6.03 -49.49 -7.44
N PHE A 195 -5.47 -50.13 -6.41
CA PHE A 195 -5.92 -51.45 -5.96
C PHE A 195 -7.39 -51.45 -5.53
N ASP A 196 -7.82 -50.41 -4.80
CA ASP A 196 -9.20 -50.28 -4.36
C ASP A 196 -10.13 -50.02 -5.56
N ALA A 197 -9.75 -49.14 -6.50
CA ALA A 197 -10.53 -48.85 -7.71
C ALA A 197 -10.69 -50.07 -8.62
N TRP A 198 -9.63 -50.87 -8.82
CA TRP A 198 -9.72 -52.13 -9.56
C TRP A 198 -10.59 -53.16 -8.86
N GLN A 199 -10.49 -53.25 -7.53
CA GLN A 199 -11.32 -54.17 -6.75
C GLN A 199 -12.82 -53.79 -6.83
N GLU A 200 -13.13 -52.49 -6.86
CA GLU A 200 -14.49 -51.95 -6.95
C GLU A 200 -15.19 -52.19 -8.29
N GLN A 201 -14.45 -52.46 -9.39
CA GLN A 201 -15.05 -52.81 -10.69
C GLN A 201 -15.87 -54.11 -10.66
N PHE A 202 -15.65 -54.94 -9.65
CA PHE A 202 -16.33 -56.23 -9.49
C PHE A 202 -17.21 -56.20 -8.21
N PRO A 203 -18.52 -56.48 -8.31
CA PRO A 203 -19.38 -56.55 -7.14
C PRO A 203 -18.85 -57.53 -6.09
N GLU A 204 -18.94 -57.19 -4.80
CA GLU A 204 -18.48 -58.07 -3.72
C GLU A 204 -19.13 -59.46 -3.79
N GLU A 205 -20.37 -59.55 -4.28
CA GLU A 205 -21.07 -60.82 -4.50
C GLU A 205 -20.41 -61.69 -5.59
N LEU A 206 -19.85 -61.09 -6.64
CA LEU A 206 -19.11 -61.84 -7.66
C LEU A 206 -17.81 -62.43 -7.09
N TRP A 207 -17.08 -61.64 -6.28
CA TRP A 207 -15.91 -62.13 -5.55
C TRP A 207 -16.28 -63.26 -4.58
N ARG A 208 -17.38 -63.10 -3.84
CA ARG A 208 -17.90 -64.14 -2.94
C ARG A 208 -18.22 -65.42 -3.69
N LEU A 209 -18.91 -65.33 -4.83
CA LEU A 209 -19.27 -66.48 -5.68
C LEU A 209 -18.04 -67.13 -6.34
N ASP A 210 -17.05 -66.36 -6.78
CA ASP A 210 -15.80 -66.89 -7.33
C ASP A 210 -15.01 -67.66 -6.27
N ILE A 211 -14.87 -67.09 -5.07
CA ILE A 211 -14.24 -67.76 -3.93
C ILE A 211 -15.04 -69.01 -3.51
N GLU A 212 -16.37 -68.90 -3.49
CA GLU A 212 -17.25 -70.03 -3.21
C GLU A 212 -17.02 -71.17 -4.20
N ARG A 213 -16.92 -70.85 -5.49
CA ARG A 213 -16.76 -71.84 -6.55
C ARG A 213 -15.36 -72.45 -6.62
N LYS A 214 -14.30 -71.63 -6.54
CA LYS A 214 -12.90 -72.06 -6.72
C LYS A 214 -12.31 -72.68 -5.48
N TYR A 215 -12.65 -72.19 -4.28
CA TYR A 215 -11.95 -72.56 -3.05
C TYR A 215 -12.86 -73.23 -2.01
N LEU A 216 -14.09 -72.71 -1.77
CA LEU A 216 -14.97 -73.29 -0.74
C LEU A 216 -15.69 -74.56 -1.19
N ARG A 217 -16.25 -74.61 -2.41
CA ARG A 217 -17.02 -75.77 -2.90
C ARG A 217 -16.14 -77.01 -3.07
N PRO A 218 -14.90 -76.93 -3.61
CA PRO A 218 -14.00 -78.08 -3.62
C PRO A 218 -13.66 -78.56 -2.21
N TYR A 219 -13.51 -77.64 -1.26
CA TYR A 219 -13.26 -77.95 0.15
C TYR A 219 -14.46 -78.64 0.83
N TYR A 220 -15.68 -78.12 0.67
CA TYR A 220 -16.89 -78.67 1.30
C TYR A 220 -17.45 -79.93 0.64
N SER A 221 -17.22 -80.12 -0.66
CA SER A 221 -17.80 -81.25 -1.40
C SER A 221 -17.09 -82.58 -1.15
N GLY A 222 -15.94 -82.59 -0.46
CA GLY A 222 -15.21 -83.80 -0.08
C GLY A 222 -14.74 -84.67 -1.25
N ASN A 223 -14.91 -84.23 -2.50
CA ASN A 223 -14.53 -84.95 -3.70
C ASN A 223 -13.17 -84.42 -4.16
N PRO A 224 -12.07 -85.17 -3.97
CA PRO A 224 -10.80 -84.81 -4.57
C PRO A 224 -10.99 -84.83 -6.09
N VAL A 225 -10.74 -83.70 -6.73
CA VAL A 225 -10.37 -83.73 -8.15
C VAL A 225 -9.13 -84.61 -8.22
N ALA A 226 -9.14 -85.63 -9.09
CA ALA A 226 -8.10 -86.65 -9.14
C ALA A 226 -6.69 -86.02 -9.13
N GLY A 227 -5.95 -86.23 -8.03
CA GLY A 227 -4.59 -85.72 -7.82
C GLY A 227 -4.45 -84.51 -6.90
N ILE A 228 -5.53 -83.88 -6.44
CA ILE A 228 -5.48 -82.71 -5.53
C ILE A 228 -6.24 -83.05 -4.25
N SER A 229 -5.50 -83.29 -3.15
CA SER A 229 -6.09 -83.27 -1.81
C SER A 229 -6.60 -81.85 -1.52
N PRO A 230 -7.86 -81.65 -1.08
CA PRO A 230 -8.32 -80.34 -0.64
C PRO A 230 -7.51 -79.95 0.59
N SER A 231 -6.48 -79.11 0.42
CA SER A 231 -5.72 -78.62 1.56
C SER A 231 -6.51 -77.50 2.24
N ALA A 232 -6.58 -77.53 3.57
CA ALA A 232 -7.22 -76.48 4.36
C ALA A 232 -6.44 -75.15 4.31
N ASP A 233 -5.34 -75.10 3.55
CA ASP A 233 -4.33 -74.05 3.61
C ASP A 233 -4.83 -72.73 3.05
N PHE A 234 -5.64 -72.73 1.97
CA PHE A 234 -6.23 -71.48 1.46
C PHE A 234 -7.11 -70.79 2.50
N LEU A 235 -7.98 -71.54 3.19
CA LEU A 235 -8.89 -70.99 4.21
C LEU A 235 -8.16 -70.67 5.53
N ARG A 236 -7.14 -71.44 5.90
CA ARG A 236 -6.36 -71.25 7.13
C ARG A 236 -5.36 -70.09 7.01
N ASN A 237 -4.71 -69.95 5.86
CA ASN A 237 -3.53 -69.10 5.73
C ASN A 237 -3.76 -67.88 4.82
N MET A 238 -4.56 -68.02 3.75
CA MET A 238 -4.78 -66.94 2.78
C MET A 238 -6.05 -66.10 3.07
N ALA A 239 -7.08 -66.70 3.69
CA ALA A 239 -8.35 -66.05 4.02
C ALA A 239 -8.36 -65.33 5.40
N ASN A 240 -7.21 -64.86 5.86
CA ASN A 240 -7.06 -64.15 7.14
C ASN A 240 -7.48 -62.67 7.02
N GLY A 241 -8.77 -62.41 7.25
CA GLY A 241 -9.33 -61.06 7.18
C GLY A 241 -9.52 -60.54 5.75
N ARG A 242 -9.70 -59.22 5.60
CA ARG A 242 -9.90 -58.60 4.28
C ARG A 242 -8.54 -58.32 3.64
N LYS A 243 -8.26 -58.87 2.46
CA LYS A 243 -7.01 -58.62 1.69
C LYS A 243 -6.68 -57.13 1.53
N ARG A 244 -7.70 -56.26 1.43
CA ARG A 244 -7.54 -54.80 1.39
C ARG A 244 -6.74 -54.23 2.58
N TYR A 245 -6.88 -54.78 3.79
CA TYR A 245 -6.16 -54.28 4.97
C TYR A 245 -4.71 -54.73 4.99
N GLN A 246 -4.44 -55.97 4.58
CA GLN A 246 -3.08 -56.47 4.42
C GLN A 246 -2.30 -55.65 3.38
N ARG A 247 -2.87 -55.40 2.19
CA ARG A 247 -2.23 -54.53 1.19
C ARG A 247 -1.93 -53.14 1.74
N ARG A 248 -2.91 -52.50 2.40
CA ARG A 248 -2.73 -51.16 2.97
C ARG A 248 -1.62 -51.09 4.02
N GLN A 249 -1.50 -52.10 4.88
CA GLN A 249 -0.44 -52.17 5.87
C GLN A 249 0.91 -52.35 5.18
N PHE A 250 1.04 -53.38 4.34
CA PHE A 250 2.27 -53.70 3.63
C PHE A 250 2.76 -52.51 2.81
N GLU A 251 1.89 -51.89 2.00
CA GLU A 251 2.27 -50.75 1.16
C GLU A 251 2.81 -49.56 1.96
N ARG A 252 2.17 -49.21 3.07
CA ARG A 252 2.59 -48.07 3.90
C ARG A 252 3.94 -48.32 4.57
N ASP A 253 4.13 -49.51 5.12
CA ASP A 253 5.36 -49.86 5.83
C ASP A 253 6.52 -50.06 4.84
N GLN A 254 6.26 -50.72 3.71
CA GLN A 254 7.26 -51.03 2.69
C GLN A 254 7.68 -49.81 1.87
N GLU A 255 6.78 -48.84 1.62
CA GLU A 255 7.15 -47.56 1.00
C GLU A 255 8.21 -46.83 1.82
N ILE A 256 8.01 -46.72 3.14
CA ILE A 256 8.95 -46.07 4.05
C ILE A 256 10.30 -46.80 4.05
N TYR A 257 10.26 -48.13 4.15
CA TYR A 257 11.46 -48.96 4.15
C TYR A 257 12.29 -48.78 2.87
N MET A 258 11.65 -48.92 1.70
CA MET A 258 12.36 -48.82 0.42
C MET A 258 12.78 -47.38 0.11
N GLY A 259 11.94 -46.40 0.45
CA GLY A 259 12.25 -44.99 0.29
C GLY A 259 13.48 -44.61 1.11
N THR A 260 13.58 -45.08 2.35
CA THR A 260 14.77 -44.84 3.16
C THR A 260 16.00 -45.63 2.69
N LYS A 261 15.86 -46.90 2.27
CA LYS A 261 16.97 -47.71 1.72
C LYS A 261 17.68 -47.04 0.55
N TYR A 262 16.89 -46.54 -0.39
CA TYR A 262 17.40 -45.89 -1.59
C TYR A 262 17.63 -44.38 -1.43
N PHE A 263 17.45 -43.82 -0.24
CA PHE A 263 17.52 -42.37 -0.01
C PHE A 263 16.64 -41.60 -1.01
N GLY A 264 15.36 -41.98 -1.02
CA GLY A 264 14.30 -41.43 -1.85
C GLY A 264 14.00 -39.98 -1.52
N MET A 265 13.44 -39.27 -2.49
CA MET A 265 13.10 -37.86 -2.44
C MET A 265 11.93 -37.56 -1.51
N GLU A 266 11.04 -38.53 -1.27
CA GLU A 266 9.89 -38.34 -0.38
C GLU A 266 10.30 -38.67 1.07
N GLN A 267 10.80 -39.88 1.31
CA GLN A 267 11.06 -40.33 2.69
C GLN A 267 12.32 -39.71 3.32
N CYS A 268 13.27 -39.26 2.49
CA CYS A 268 14.47 -38.56 2.92
C CYS A 268 14.47 -37.08 2.51
N ALA A 269 13.29 -36.46 2.38
CA ALA A 269 13.17 -35.01 2.21
C ALA A 269 13.57 -34.24 3.48
N ASP A 270 14.19 -33.08 3.33
CA ASP A 270 14.48 -32.15 4.44
C ASP A 270 13.21 -31.72 5.17
N SER A 271 12.09 -31.57 4.45
CA SER A 271 10.77 -31.24 5.02
C SER A 271 10.19 -32.34 5.91
N ARG A 272 10.75 -33.55 5.84
CA ARG A 272 10.37 -34.73 6.63
C ARG A 272 11.49 -35.15 7.58
N ALA A 273 12.48 -34.29 7.81
CA ALA A 273 13.55 -34.50 8.76
C ALA A 273 13.25 -33.79 10.11
N ILE A 274 13.84 -34.32 11.19
CA ILE A 274 14.05 -33.55 12.40
C ILE A 274 15.24 -32.66 12.11
N SER A 275 15.06 -31.37 12.27
CA SER A 275 16.07 -30.37 11.97
C SER A 275 16.45 -29.61 13.22
N PHE A 276 17.73 -29.53 13.55
CA PHE A 276 18.19 -28.64 14.61
C PHE A 276 19.60 -28.13 14.33
N ARG A 277 19.87 -26.92 14.80
CA ARG A 277 21.17 -26.26 14.67
C ARG A 277 21.86 -26.17 16.02
N CYS A 278 23.16 -26.44 16.04
CA CYS A 278 23.96 -26.50 17.25
C CYS A 278 25.01 -25.38 17.28
N ASN A 279 25.29 -24.85 18.47
CA ASN A 279 26.39 -23.91 18.71
C ASN A 279 27.30 -24.42 19.84
N THR A 280 28.62 -24.26 19.71
CA THR A 280 29.55 -24.54 20.80
C THR A 280 29.65 -23.30 21.70
N PRO A 281 29.19 -23.34 22.97
CA PRO A 281 29.43 -22.25 23.91
C PRO A 281 30.93 -22.07 24.20
N GLN A 282 31.37 -20.82 24.38
CA GLN A 282 32.77 -20.48 24.69
C GLN A 282 33.22 -21.02 26.05
N THR A 283 32.32 -21.02 27.03
CA THR A 283 32.48 -21.60 28.36
C THR A 283 31.21 -22.36 28.71
N ALA A 284 31.31 -23.63 29.07
CA ALA A 284 30.17 -24.49 29.27
C ALA A 284 30.36 -25.35 30.53
N ALA A 285 29.39 -25.36 31.43
CA ALA A 285 29.38 -26.26 32.59
C ALA A 285 29.17 -27.72 32.16
N VAL A 286 28.29 -27.95 31.17
CA VAL A 286 28.12 -29.24 30.50
C VAL A 286 28.95 -29.23 29.22
N LYS A 287 29.92 -30.15 29.11
CA LYS A 287 30.80 -30.24 27.95
C LYS A 287 30.00 -30.53 26.67
N PRO A 288 30.20 -29.78 25.57
CA PRO A 288 29.52 -30.04 24.30
C PRO A 288 29.77 -31.47 23.77
N ASP A 289 28.70 -32.14 23.36
CA ASP A 289 28.69 -33.48 22.74
C ASP A 289 27.61 -33.52 21.65
N TYR A 290 28.00 -33.97 20.45
CA TYR A 290 27.16 -34.02 19.25
C TYR A 290 26.85 -35.46 18.81
N THR A 291 27.15 -36.44 19.66
CA THR A 291 26.82 -37.85 19.45
C THR A 291 25.31 -38.04 19.53
N LEU A 292 24.74 -38.65 18.49
CA LEU A 292 23.31 -38.96 18.43
C LEU A 292 23.11 -40.45 18.68
N ARG A 293 22.20 -40.78 19.57
CA ARG A 293 21.67 -42.13 19.75
C ARG A 293 20.18 -42.10 19.46
N ILE A 294 19.77 -42.83 18.43
CA ILE A 294 18.45 -42.70 17.82
C ILE A 294 17.82 -44.08 17.74
N THR A 295 16.54 -44.16 18.11
CA THR A 295 15.72 -45.38 18.02
C THR A 295 14.58 -45.14 17.02
N PRO A 296 14.50 -45.88 15.89
CA PRO A 296 13.38 -45.77 14.97
C PRO A 296 12.16 -46.55 15.48
N TYR A 297 10.98 -46.16 15.01
CA TYR A 297 9.69 -46.76 15.33
C TYR A 297 9.34 -47.94 14.42
N SER A 298 9.84 -47.96 13.19
CA SER A 298 9.64 -48.99 12.18
C SER A 298 10.99 -49.45 11.62
N ASP A 299 11.01 -50.61 10.96
CA ASP A 299 12.19 -51.03 10.19
C ASP A 299 12.40 -50.03 9.04
N MET A 300 13.62 -49.52 8.90
CA MET A 300 13.96 -48.49 7.91
C MET A 300 15.48 -48.36 7.75
N TYR A 301 15.94 -47.56 6.79
CA TYR A 301 17.31 -47.04 6.82
C TYR A 301 17.33 -45.68 7.52
N LEU A 302 18.03 -45.61 8.65
CA LEU A 302 18.14 -44.39 9.43
C LEU A 302 19.29 -43.52 8.91
N TRP A 303 18.98 -42.32 8.43
CA TRP A 303 19.94 -41.38 7.87
C TRP A 303 20.14 -40.15 8.75
N VAL A 304 21.40 -39.73 8.90
CA VAL A 304 21.80 -38.51 9.61
C VAL A 304 22.77 -37.70 8.76
N ALA A 305 22.60 -36.38 8.72
CA ALA A 305 23.55 -35.44 8.11
C ALA A 305 24.06 -34.42 9.14
N TYR A 306 25.36 -34.11 9.09
CA TYR A 306 26.01 -33.10 9.95
C TYR A 306 26.58 -31.97 9.10
N GLY A 307 25.95 -30.81 9.13
CA GLY A 307 26.28 -29.66 8.29
C GLY A 307 26.15 -30.02 6.80
N ASN A 308 27.17 -29.68 6.02
CA ASN A 308 27.23 -30.00 4.58
C ASN A 308 27.86 -31.37 4.29
N SER A 309 27.98 -32.26 5.29
CA SER A 309 28.53 -33.60 5.06
C SER A 309 27.55 -34.48 4.29
N THR A 310 28.09 -35.46 3.56
CA THR A 310 27.27 -36.51 2.93
C THR A 310 26.47 -37.24 4.01
N PRO A 311 25.12 -37.35 3.87
CA PRO A 311 24.31 -38.11 4.81
C PRO A 311 24.83 -39.54 4.99
N HIS A 312 24.82 -40.04 6.22
CA HIS A 312 25.23 -41.39 6.58
C HIS A 312 24.01 -42.22 7.00
N GLY A 313 23.88 -43.44 6.46
CA GLY A 313 22.70 -44.29 6.61
C GLY A 313 23.04 -45.66 7.15
N VAL A 314 22.22 -46.20 8.06
CA VAL A 314 22.33 -47.58 8.56
C VAL A 314 20.98 -48.29 8.47
N ARG A 315 20.98 -49.56 8.09
CA ARG A 315 19.77 -50.40 8.15
C ARG A 315 19.41 -50.61 9.62
N ALA A 316 18.21 -50.20 9.99
CA ALA A 316 17.78 -50.09 11.38
C ALA A 316 16.47 -50.87 11.62
N LYS A 317 16.40 -51.53 12.77
CA LYS A 317 15.22 -52.29 13.22
C LYS A 317 14.41 -51.47 14.22
N ALA A 318 13.09 -51.62 14.15
CA ALA A 318 12.16 -50.96 15.05
C ALA A 318 12.54 -51.20 16.52
N GLY A 319 12.60 -50.13 17.32
CA GLY A 319 12.85 -50.20 18.76
C GLY A 319 14.31 -50.45 19.17
N GLN A 320 15.26 -50.58 18.23
CA GLN A 320 16.69 -50.72 18.52
C GLN A 320 17.43 -49.37 18.44
N GLU A 321 18.38 -49.12 19.34
CA GLU A 321 19.16 -47.86 19.35
C GLU A 321 20.38 -47.94 18.42
N TYR A 322 20.62 -46.88 17.65
CA TYR A 322 21.76 -46.73 16.73
C TYR A 322 22.53 -45.45 17.06
N THR A 323 23.87 -45.54 17.04
CA THR A 323 24.76 -44.41 17.36
C THR A 323 25.36 -43.78 16.10
N PHE A 324 25.31 -42.45 16.03
CA PHE A 324 25.95 -41.63 15.00
C PHE A 324 26.95 -40.68 15.65
N THR A 325 28.16 -40.62 15.09
CA THR A 325 29.25 -39.77 15.55
C THR A 325 29.67 -38.81 14.44
N THR A 326 30.31 -37.70 14.84
CA THR A 326 30.88 -36.72 13.92
C THR A 326 32.32 -36.39 14.31
N ALA A 327 33.14 -36.03 13.33
CA ALA A 327 34.50 -35.54 13.56
C ALA A 327 34.51 -34.05 14.00
N LEU A 328 33.38 -33.36 13.91
CA LEU A 328 33.25 -31.96 14.30
C LEU A 328 33.32 -31.82 15.82
N THR A 329 34.32 -31.10 16.31
CA THR A 329 34.52 -30.80 17.74
C THR A 329 33.99 -29.42 18.13
N THR A 330 33.73 -28.55 17.14
CA THR A 330 33.08 -27.25 17.30
C THR A 330 31.98 -27.08 16.25
N MET A 331 30.85 -26.50 16.66
CA MET A 331 29.69 -26.17 15.84
C MET A 331 29.42 -24.68 15.94
N ASP A 332 29.19 -24.02 14.81
CA ASP A 332 28.81 -22.61 14.75
C ASP A 332 27.62 -22.51 13.81
N ASP A 333 26.42 -22.52 14.39
CA ASP A 333 25.15 -22.61 13.66
C ASP A 333 25.09 -23.80 12.68
N THR A 334 25.66 -24.94 13.09
CA THR A 334 25.74 -26.13 12.24
C THR A 334 24.43 -26.89 12.26
N MET A 335 23.83 -27.10 11.08
CA MET A 335 22.61 -27.90 10.91
C MET A 335 22.84 -29.39 11.09
N ILE A 336 21.91 -30.08 11.75
CA ILE A 336 21.82 -31.54 11.83
C ILE A 336 20.44 -31.95 11.33
N LEU A 337 20.40 -32.96 10.45
CA LEU A 337 19.17 -33.54 9.92
C LEU A 337 19.09 -35.02 10.27
N ILE A 338 17.95 -35.45 10.82
CA ILE A 338 17.59 -36.85 11.01
C ILE A 338 16.37 -37.13 10.12
N TYR A 339 16.56 -37.89 9.05
CA TYR A 339 15.53 -38.08 8.02
C TYR A 339 14.43 -39.04 8.47
N CYS A 340 13.24 -38.93 7.84
CA CYS A 340 12.05 -39.70 8.17
C CYS A 340 11.61 -39.54 9.64
N ALA A 341 11.55 -38.28 10.08
CA ALA A 341 11.27 -37.82 11.44
C ALA A 341 10.05 -38.48 12.09
N GLU A 342 8.98 -38.68 11.31
CA GLU A 342 7.72 -39.25 11.78
C GLU A 342 7.85 -40.68 12.30
N ASN A 343 8.94 -41.38 11.95
CA ASN A 343 9.25 -42.72 12.40
C ASN A 343 10.42 -42.75 13.39
N ILE A 344 10.78 -41.62 13.99
CA ILE A 344 11.74 -41.60 15.11
C ILE A 344 10.98 -41.75 16.42
N GLN A 345 11.33 -42.78 17.20
CA GLN A 345 10.71 -43.09 18.49
C GLN A 345 11.41 -42.36 19.64
N ALA A 346 12.74 -42.32 19.64
CA ALA A 346 13.53 -41.71 20.71
C ALA A 346 14.86 -41.17 20.18
N ILE A 347 15.34 -40.11 20.83
CA ILE A 347 16.67 -39.53 20.66
C ILE A 347 17.25 -39.36 22.07
N ASN A 348 18.57 -39.48 22.23
CA ASN A 348 19.24 -39.20 23.50
C ASN A 348 19.02 -37.76 23.99
N ASP A 349 19.48 -37.51 25.21
CA ASP A 349 19.67 -36.15 25.73
C ASP A 349 20.53 -35.31 24.78
N LEU A 350 19.95 -34.22 24.29
CA LEU A 350 20.55 -33.24 23.39
C LEU A 350 20.94 -31.94 24.11
N SER A 351 20.86 -31.86 25.44
CA SER A 351 21.24 -30.66 26.21
C SER A 351 22.69 -30.24 25.96
N ALA A 352 23.59 -31.20 25.75
CA ALA A 352 24.99 -30.99 25.39
C ALA A 352 25.21 -30.54 23.93
N CYS A 353 24.18 -30.60 23.08
CA CYS A 353 24.25 -30.09 21.71
C CYS A 353 24.09 -28.57 21.64
N TYR A 354 23.58 -27.92 22.70
CA TYR A 354 23.33 -26.47 22.78
C TYR A 354 22.60 -25.96 21.53
N ILE A 355 21.37 -26.47 21.36
CA ILE A 355 20.51 -26.17 20.22
C ILE A 355 20.20 -24.67 20.18
N ARG A 356 20.21 -24.09 18.98
CA ARG A 356 19.86 -22.70 18.68
C ARG A 356 18.53 -22.58 17.94
N ALA A 357 18.36 -23.38 16.90
CA ALA A 357 17.16 -23.42 16.07
C ALA A 357 16.70 -24.87 15.93
N ASN A 358 15.40 -25.11 15.82
CA ASN A 358 14.86 -26.45 15.76
C ASN A 358 13.51 -26.54 15.04
N ASP A 359 13.27 -27.72 14.48
CA ASP A 359 11.97 -28.23 14.10
C ASP A 359 11.88 -29.71 14.52
N PHE A 360 11.16 -29.95 15.63
CA PHE A 360 10.80 -31.28 16.09
C PHE A 360 9.34 -31.63 15.76
N SER A 361 8.61 -30.74 15.08
CA SER A 361 7.16 -30.86 14.87
C SER A 361 6.77 -32.02 13.95
N THR A 362 7.70 -32.44 13.09
CA THR A 362 7.56 -33.60 12.18
C THR A 362 7.71 -34.94 12.90
N ALA A 363 8.25 -34.97 14.13
CA ALA A 363 8.54 -36.18 14.90
C ALA A 363 7.33 -36.71 15.68
N LYS A 364 6.27 -37.11 14.95
CA LYS A 364 4.96 -37.50 15.52
C LYS A 364 5.01 -38.66 16.52
N ARG A 365 6.04 -39.51 16.43
CA ARG A 365 6.22 -40.71 17.26
C ARG A 365 7.32 -40.58 18.33
N LEU A 366 7.92 -39.40 18.45
CA LEU A 366 8.95 -39.13 19.45
C LEU A 366 8.34 -39.17 20.86
N LYS A 367 8.94 -39.94 21.76
CA LYS A 367 8.49 -40.11 23.15
C LYS A 367 9.20 -39.20 24.15
N THR A 368 10.48 -38.93 23.93
CA THR A 368 11.31 -38.15 24.86
C THR A 368 12.09 -37.11 24.09
N LEU A 369 12.04 -35.87 24.56
CA LEU A 369 12.88 -34.77 24.08
C LEU A 369 13.51 -34.04 25.26
N ILE A 370 14.83 -34.14 25.38
CA ILE A 370 15.61 -33.46 26.41
C ILE A 370 16.60 -32.54 25.70
N ILE A 371 16.43 -31.23 25.87
CA ILE A 371 17.28 -30.20 25.25
C ILE A 371 17.78 -29.16 26.27
N GLY A 372 17.28 -29.22 27.50
CA GLY A 372 17.74 -28.45 28.65
C GLY A 372 18.29 -29.34 29.77
N SER A 373 18.83 -28.73 30.83
CA SER A 373 19.44 -29.44 31.96
C SER A 373 19.39 -28.61 33.23
N ASN A 374 19.33 -29.28 34.39
CA ASN A 374 19.45 -28.65 35.72
C ASN A 374 20.84 -28.78 36.34
N ALA A 375 21.84 -29.24 35.59
CA ALA A 375 23.22 -29.30 36.08
C ALA A 375 23.69 -27.90 36.51
N GLU A 376 24.40 -27.82 37.64
CA GLU A 376 24.88 -26.55 38.19
C GLU A 376 25.71 -25.78 37.15
N GLY A 377 25.31 -24.53 36.87
CA GLY A 377 25.95 -23.67 35.87
C GLY A 377 25.56 -23.93 34.41
N TYR A 378 24.66 -24.89 34.11
CA TYR A 378 24.14 -25.06 32.76
C TYR A 378 23.25 -23.88 32.36
N SER A 379 23.48 -23.36 31.16
CA SER A 379 22.63 -22.35 30.52
C SER A 379 22.75 -22.48 29.02
N ASN A 380 21.60 -22.57 28.34
CA ASN A 380 21.53 -22.48 26.88
C ASN A 380 20.85 -21.16 26.47
N PRO A 381 21.62 -20.10 26.17
CA PRO A 381 21.06 -18.82 25.70
C PRO A 381 20.76 -18.81 24.20
N PHE A 382 21.06 -19.88 23.45
CA PHE A 382 20.97 -19.85 21.98
C PHE A 382 19.57 -20.12 21.46
N ILE A 383 18.82 -21.02 22.11
CA ILE A 383 17.44 -21.36 21.72
C ILE A 383 16.48 -20.24 22.15
N THR A 384 15.68 -19.76 21.21
CA THR A 384 14.67 -18.71 21.45
C THR A 384 13.24 -19.20 21.23
N THR A 385 13.07 -20.25 20.44
CA THR A 385 11.78 -20.85 20.09
C THR A 385 11.88 -22.38 20.10
N LEU A 386 10.76 -23.05 20.37
CA LEU A 386 10.66 -24.51 20.36
C LEU A 386 9.49 -24.93 19.48
N SER A 387 9.79 -25.70 18.45
CA SER A 387 8.82 -26.15 17.44
C SER A 387 8.30 -27.55 17.80
N ILE A 388 7.23 -27.59 18.58
CA ILE A 388 6.46 -28.80 18.95
C ILE A 388 4.99 -28.53 18.61
N LYS A 389 4.28 -29.55 18.10
CA LYS A 389 2.85 -29.40 17.78
C LYS A 389 2.07 -30.70 17.93
N ASP A 390 2.21 -31.58 16.94
CA ASP A 390 1.47 -32.84 16.81
C ASP A 390 2.34 -34.05 17.20
N ASN A 391 3.22 -33.86 18.19
CA ASN A 391 4.06 -34.91 18.76
C ASN A 391 3.22 -35.80 19.68
N THR A 392 2.27 -36.52 19.09
CA THR A 392 1.18 -37.21 19.80
C THR A 392 1.66 -38.25 20.81
N LEU A 393 2.85 -38.82 20.62
CA LEU A 393 3.46 -39.80 21.53
C LEU A 393 4.47 -39.22 22.52
N LEU A 394 4.66 -37.89 22.55
CA LEU A 394 5.60 -37.25 23.47
C LEU A 394 5.13 -37.45 24.91
N GLU A 395 6.00 -38.03 25.73
CA GLU A 395 5.77 -38.35 27.15
C GLU A 395 6.62 -37.44 28.06
N THR A 396 7.86 -37.11 27.66
CA THR A 396 8.77 -36.27 28.47
C THR A 396 9.36 -35.12 27.66
N LEU A 397 9.28 -33.91 28.20
CA LEU A 397 9.96 -32.73 27.69
C LEU A 397 10.76 -32.01 28.80
N ASP A 398 12.07 -31.90 28.62
CA ASP A 398 12.96 -31.13 29.50
C ASP A 398 13.67 -30.01 28.74
N ILE A 399 13.37 -28.78 29.11
CA ILE A 399 13.87 -27.53 28.52
C ILE A 399 14.46 -26.59 29.58
N ARG A 400 14.82 -27.13 30.75
CA ARG A 400 15.34 -26.32 31.85
C ARG A 400 16.58 -25.53 31.46
N ASN A 401 16.65 -24.29 31.94
CA ASN A 401 17.74 -23.34 31.70
C ASN A 401 18.04 -23.02 30.22
N CYS A 402 17.05 -23.22 29.35
CA CYS A 402 17.01 -22.60 28.03
C CYS A 402 16.60 -21.12 28.17
N THR A 403 17.52 -20.29 28.66
CA THR A 403 17.24 -18.97 29.27
C THR A 403 16.54 -17.96 28.36
N ASN A 404 16.81 -18.01 27.04
CA ASN A 404 16.20 -17.13 26.05
C ASN A 404 14.97 -17.73 25.35
N LEU A 405 14.57 -18.97 25.69
CA LEU A 405 13.34 -19.57 25.18
C LEU A 405 12.14 -18.83 25.78
N SER A 406 11.37 -18.18 24.92
CA SER A 406 10.26 -17.30 25.32
C SER A 406 8.99 -17.57 24.49
N GLY A 407 7.93 -16.81 24.72
CA GLY A 407 6.64 -17.01 24.06
C GLY A 407 5.76 -18.05 24.78
N SER A 408 4.79 -18.63 24.07
CA SER A 408 3.87 -19.63 24.64
C SER A 408 4.10 -21.01 24.04
N LEU A 409 4.04 -22.05 24.88
CA LEU A 409 4.14 -23.44 24.44
C LEU A 409 2.74 -24.07 24.36
N ASN A 410 2.42 -24.69 23.23
CA ASN A 410 1.12 -25.31 23.00
C ASN A 410 1.26 -26.82 22.84
N PHE A 411 0.79 -27.55 23.86
CA PHE A 411 0.78 -29.02 23.93
C PHE A 411 -0.61 -29.61 23.71
N ALA A 412 -1.56 -28.88 23.11
CA ALA A 412 -2.89 -29.40 22.82
C ALA A 412 -2.84 -30.66 21.92
N GLY A 413 -1.88 -30.75 21.00
CA GLY A 413 -1.62 -31.92 20.14
C GLY A 413 -0.76 -33.02 20.80
N CYS A 414 -0.39 -32.88 22.07
CA CYS A 414 0.49 -33.80 22.81
C CYS A 414 -0.25 -34.45 24.00
N PRO A 415 -1.32 -35.25 23.78
CA PRO A 415 -2.16 -35.79 24.86
C PRO A 415 -1.44 -36.80 25.78
N ASN A 416 -0.32 -37.35 25.34
CA ASN A 416 0.46 -38.32 26.11
C ASN A 416 1.59 -37.69 26.95
N LEU A 417 1.73 -36.36 26.97
CA LEU A 417 2.77 -35.69 27.76
C LEU A 417 2.53 -35.98 29.25
N LEU A 418 3.52 -36.58 29.90
CA LEU A 418 3.51 -36.95 31.33
C LEU A 418 4.30 -35.95 32.17
N THR A 419 5.41 -35.45 31.64
CA THR A 419 6.36 -34.59 32.37
C THR A 419 6.81 -33.41 31.53
N LEU A 420 6.67 -32.20 32.08
CA LEU A 420 7.22 -30.94 31.55
C LEU A 420 8.12 -30.28 32.60
N LEU A 421 9.40 -30.10 32.26
CA LEU A 421 10.38 -29.38 33.08
C LEU A 421 10.87 -28.13 32.33
N ALA A 422 10.50 -26.94 32.80
CA ALA A 422 10.71 -25.67 32.10
C ALA A 422 11.27 -24.54 32.98
N GLU A 423 11.78 -24.85 34.18
CA GLU A 423 12.43 -23.89 35.08
C GLU A 423 13.61 -23.17 34.39
N GLY A 424 13.85 -21.90 34.75
CA GLY A 424 14.91 -21.10 34.15
C GLY A 424 14.70 -20.67 32.69
N THR A 425 13.51 -20.88 32.11
CA THR A 425 13.12 -20.35 30.79
C THR A 425 12.36 -19.02 30.90
N SER A 426 12.10 -18.37 29.76
CA SER A 426 11.38 -17.09 29.67
C SER A 426 9.98 -17.24 29.03
N ILE A 427 9.37 -18.43 29.10
CA ILE A 427 8.05 -18.69 28.51
C ILE A 427 6.94 -17.96 29.29
N ALA A 428 5.99 -17.38 28.57
CA ALA A 428 4.88 -16.60 29.11
C ALA A 428 3.59 -17.42 29.31
N GLY A 429 3.48 -18.63 28.74
CA GLY A 429 2.27 -19.42 28.82
C GLY A 429 2.44 -20.87 28.39
N VAL A 430 1.60 -21.76 28.93
CA VAL A 430 1.54 -23.18 28.57
C VAL A 430 0.08 -23.60 28.39
N THR A 431 -0.21 -24.31 27.30
CA THR A 431 -1.51 -24.96 27.06
C THR A 431 -1.33 -26.47 27.04
N PHE A 432 -1.97 -27.19 27.96
CA PHE A 432 -1.97 -28.66 27.97
C PHE A 432 -3.14 -29.24 27.17
N ALA A 433 -2.99 -30.48 26.69
CA ALA A 433 -4.08 -31.23 26.10
C ALA A 433 -5.23 -31.44 27.11
N LYS A 434 -6.47 -31.25 26.66
CA LYS A 434 -7.67 -31.52 27.47
C LYS A 434 -7.77 -33.02 27.79
N ASN A 435 -7.99 -33.36 29.06
CA ASN A 435 -7.89 -34.75 29.55
C ASN A 435 -6.49 -35.37 29.34
N GLY A 436 -5.45 -34.55 29.19
CA GLY A 436 -4.09 -35.00 28.96
C GLY A 436 -3.54 -35.78 30.15
N LYS A 437 -2.51 -36.60 29.88
CA LYS A 437 -1.89 -37.48 30.87
C LYS A 437 -0.83 -36.80 31.74
N ILE A 438 -0.74 -35.46 31.72
CA ILE A 438 0.29 -34.70 32.44
C ILE A 438 0.23 -35.01 33.94
N GLN A 439 1.36 -35.40 34.50
CA GLN A 439 1.54 -35.80 35.90
C GLN A 439 2.41 -34.81 36.66
N SER A 440 3.49 -34.33 36.02
CA SER A 440 4.41 -33.35 36.58
C SER A 440 4.60 -32.16 35.62
N ALA A 441 4.42 -30.94 36.12
CA ALA A 441 4.60 -29.71 35.37
C ALA A 441 5.33 -28.67 36.23
N HIS A 442 6.57 -28.38 35.85
CA HIS A 442 7.41 -27.39 36.50
C HIS A 442 7.64 -26.20 35.56
N LEU A 443 7.20 -25.01 35.98
CA LEU A 443 7.12 -23.82 35.14
C LEU A 443 7.96 -22.66 35.68
N PRO A 444 8.47 -21.76 34.81
CA PRO A 444 9.24 -20.61 35.25
C PRO A 444 8.34 -19.50 35.82
N LYS A 445 8.95 -18.55 36.52
CA LYS A 445 8.26 -17.35 37.07
C LYS A 445 7.65 -16.42 36.01
N SER A 446 8.03 -16.57 34.75
CA SER A 446 7.65 -15.70 33.62
C SER A 446 6.25 -15.99 33.07
N VAL A 447 5.62 -17.10 33.47
CA VAL A 447 4.27 -17.48 33.00
C VAL A 447 3.21 -16.52 33.54
N SER A 448 2.39 -15.97 32.63
CA SER A 448 1.29 -15.05 32.95
C SER A 448 -0.11 -15.64 32.73
N SER A 449 -0.21 -16.81 32.08
CA SER A 449 -1.49 -17.50 31.88
C SER A 449 -1.36 -19.01 32.08
N LEU A 450 -2.24 -19.58 32.92
CA LEU A 450 -2.33 -21.01 33.21
C LEU A 450 -3.72 -21.55 32.87
N SER A 451 -3.76 -22.70 32.20
CA SER A 451 -5.01 -23.41 31.90
C SER A 451 -4.89 -24.90 32.16
N PHE A 452 -5.69 -25.37 33.12
CA PHE A 452 -5.83 -26.76 33.52
C PHE A 452 -7.25 -27.22 33.21
N ASN A 453 -7.42 -28.11 32.24
CA ASN A 453 -8.73 -28.58 31.79
C ASN A 453 -8.83 -30.10 31.96
N ASN A 454 -9.52 -30.53 33.01
CA ASN A 454 -9.73 -31.92 33.39
C ASN A 454 -8.42 -32.71 33.53
N LEU A 455 -7.41 -32.11 34.16
CA LEU A 455 -6.11 -32.75 34.40
C LEU A 455 -6.18 -33.61 35.67
N GLN A 456 -6.76 -34.81 35.53
CA GLN A 456 -6.96 -35.75 36.64
C GLN A 456 -5.67 -36.38 37.17
N TYR A 457 -4.59 -36.33 36.39
CA TYR A 457 -3.32 -36.96 36.72
C TYR A 457 -2.25 -35.99 37.24
N LEU A 458 -2.50 -34.67 37.18
CA LEU A 458 -1.52 -33.67 37.61
C LEU A 458 -1.44 -33.65 39.13
N THR A 459 -0.39 -34.26 39.66
CA THR A 459 -0.14 -34.38 41.11
C THR A 459 1.08 -33.58 41.58
N ASP A 460 1.94 -33.19 40.64
CA ASP A 460 3.20 -32.49 40.92
C ASP A 460 3.27 -31.21 40.08
N PHE A 461 2.79 -30.11 40.65
CA PHE A 461 2.80 -28.81 39.99
C PHE A 461 3.68 -27.83 40.78
N VAL A 462 4.68 -27.26 40.11
CA VAL A 462 5.62 -26.30 40.70
C VAL A 462 5.77 -25.11 39.76
N MET A 463 5.79 -23.91 40.33
CA MET A 463 6.09 -22.67 39.63
C MET A 463 7.05 -21.84 40.48
N GLU A 464 8.09 -21.26 39.86
CA GLU A 464 9.13 -20.50 40.60
C GLU A 464 8.56 -19.28 41.36
N SER A 465 7.54 -18.62 40.80
CA SER A 465 6.78 -17.51 41.43
C SER A 465 5.45 -17.31 40.69
N PHE A 466 4.41 -16.85 41.38
CA PHE A 466 3.09 -16.54 40.81
C PHE A 466 2.85 -15.04 40.54
N GLU A 467 3.82 -14.17 40.82
CA GLU A 467 3.67 -12.70 40.76
C GLU A 467 3.35 -12.14 39.37
N ASN A 468 3.55 -12.91 38.30
CA ASN A 468 3.23 -12.49 36.93
C ASN A 468 1.91 -13.07 36.42
N LEU A 469 1.19 -13.87 37.21
CA LEU A 469 0.02 -14.61 36.77
C LEU A 469 -1.22 -13.70 36.66
N VAL A 470 -1.76 -13.56 35.45
CA VAL A 470 -2.91 -12.70 35.12
C VAL A 470 -4.17 -13.54 34.83
N SER A 471 -4.02 -14.78 34.36
CA SER A 471 -5.14 -15.67 34.02
C SER A 471 -4.99 -17.07 34.60
N LEU A 472 -6.05 -17.59 35.24
CA LEU A 472 -6.11 -18.95 35.77
C LEU A 472 -7.41 -19.65 35.38
N VAL A 473 -7.29 -20.73 34.61
CA VAL A 473 -8.38 -21.67 34.34
C VAL A 473 -8.08 -22.99 35.02
N SER A 474 -9.00 -23.49 35.86
CA SER A 474 -8.93 -24.80 36.51
C SER A 474 -10.32 -25.45 36.48
N GLU A 475 -10.50 -26.42 35.59
CA GLU A 475 -11.78 -27.11 35.43
C GLU A 475 -11.65 -28.57 35.85
N TYR A 476 -12.34 -28.95 36.92
CA TYR A 476 -12.43 -30.34 37.39
C TYR A 476 -11.06 -31.02 37.52
N CYS A 477 -10.06 -30.32 38.04
CA CYS A 477 -8.73 -30.89 38.28
C CYS A 477 -8.71 -31.69 39.59
N ALA A 478 -7.76 -32.63 39.71
CA ALA A 478 -7.62 -33.45 40.91
C ALA A 478 -7.11 -32.69 42.15
N PHE A 479 -6.45 -31.54 41.95
CA PHE A 479 -5.93 -30.68 43.01
C PHE A 479 -6.80 -29.43 43.19
N ASP A 480 -6.85 -28.90 44.42
CA ASP A 480 -7.55 -27.65 44.73
C ASP A 480 -6.74 -26.44 44.25
N PRO A 481 -7.27 -25.60 43.33
CA PRO A 481 -6.57 -24.43 42.82
C PRO A 481 -6.48 -23.28 43.83
N TYR A 482 -7.06 -23.39 45.03
CA TYR A 482 -7.08 -22.33 46.03
C TYR A 482 -5.70 -21.76 46.36
N GLN A 483 -4.65 -22.61 46.45
CA GLN A 483 -3.29 -22.13 46.76
C GLN A 483 -2.73 -21.21 45.67
N ILE A 484 -2.96 -21.56 44.40
CA ILE A 484 -2.56 -20.75 43.24
C ILE A 484 -3.36 -19.45 43.23
N LEU A 485 -4.68 -19.55 43.40
CA LEU A 485 -5.59 -18.41 43.46
C LEU A 485 -5.17 -17.42 44.56
N ASN A 486 -4.91 -17.91 45.77
CA ASN A 486 -4.55 -17.07 46.91
C ASN A 486 -3.17 -16.41 46.73
N ALA A 487 -2.20 -17.12 46.13
CA ALA A 487 -0.86 -16.57 45.87
C ALA A 487 -0.85 -15.50 44.76
N ALA A 488 -1.75 -15.61 43.78
CA ALA A 488 -1.82 -14.72 42.61
C ALA A 488 -2.99 -13.71 42.66
N ILE A 489 -3.72 -13.62 43.78
CA ILE A 489 -5.03 -12.96 43.82
C ILE A 489 -5.00 -11.48 43.41
N ASP A 490 -3.87 -10.80 43.65
CA ASP A 490 -3.73 -9.36 43.38
C ASP A 490 -3.32 -9.06 41.94
N THR A 491 -2.93 -10.07 41.15
CA THR A 491 -2.51 -9.92 39.74
C THR A 491 -3.48 -10.55 38.75
N LEU A 492 -4.34 -11.47 39.22
CA LEU A 492 -5.35 -12.14 38.41
C LEU A 492 -6.44 -11.17 37.91
N GLN A 493 -6.70 -11.21 36.60
CA GLN A 493 -7.80 -10.50 35.93
C GLN A 493 -8.85 -11.44 35.33
N ILE A 494 -8.49 -12.71 35.09
CA ILE A 494 -9.36 -13.72 34.49
C ILE A 494 -9.27 -15.00 35.31
N VAL A 495 -10.41 -15.49 35.79
CA VAL A 495 -10.50 -16.78 36.49
C VAL A 495 -11.68 -17.61 36.03
N ARG A 496 -11.45 -18.90 35.87
CA ARG A 496 -12.51 -19.87 35.65
C ARG A 496 -12.19 -21.12 36.43
N ILE A 497 -12.95 -21.36 37.50
CA ILE A 497 -12.67 -22.42 38.46
C ILE A 497 -13.94 -23.24 38.68
N LEU A 498 -13.89 -24.53 38.36
CA LEU A 498 -15.04 -25.45 38.46
C LEU A 498 -14.72 -26.61 39.40
N GLY A 499 -15.75 -27.05 40.13
CA GLY A 499 -15.67 -28.22 41.02
C GLY A 499 -15.11 -27.90 42.41
N ILE A 500 -15.32 -26.68 42.92
CA ILE A 500 -14.79 -26.23 44.21
C ILE A 500 -15.73 -26.59 45.39
N ASP A 501 -15.16 -26.75 46.58
CA ASP A 501 -15.89 -26.78 47.86
C ASP A 501 -15.07 -26.00 48.90
N TRP A 502 -15.38 -24.71 49.06
CA TRP A 502 -14.61 -23.76 49.87
C TRP A 502 -15.41 -23.19 51.03
N SER A 503 -14.71 -22.73 52.08
CA SER A 503 -15.29 -22.04 53.24
C SER A 503 -14.50 -20.78 53.58
N PHE A 504 -15.18 -19.64 53.68
CA PHE A 504 -14.60 -18.33 53.99
C PHE A 504 -15.25 -17.67 55.22
N TYR A 505 -14.48 -16.85 55.94
CA TYR A 505 -15.02 -16.06 57.05
C TYR A 505 -15.78 -14.81 56.57
N ASN A 506 -15.28 -14.14 55.54
CA ASN A 506 -15.88 -12.94 54.97
C ASN A 506 -15.98 -13.04 53.44
N THR A 507 -16.48 -11.99 52.80
CA THR A 507 -16.66 -11.94 51.35
C THR A 507 -15.44 -11.42 50.58
N ASP A 508 -14.30 -11.13 51.22
CA ASP A 508 -13.18 -10.44 50.56
C ASP A 508 -12.63 -11.21 49.35
N MET A 509 -12.40 -12.51 49.51
CA MET A 509 -11.92 -13.37 48.41
C MET A 509 -12.94 -13.42 47.25
N LEU A 510 -14.22 -13.63 47.57
CA LEU A 510 -15.28 -13.64 46.56
C LEU A 510 -15.45 -12.28 45.90
N ASN A 511 -15.28 -11.18 46.61
CA ASN A 511 -15.33 -9.83 46.08
C ASN A 511 -14.17 -9.55 45.11
N LYS A 512 -12.94 -9.98 45.45
CA LYS A 512 -11.80 -9.90 44.53
C LYS A 512 -12.05 -10.70 43.25
N ILE A 513 -12.52 -11.94 43.37
CA ILE A 513 -12.89 -12.78 42.22
C ILE A 513 -14.04 -12.15 41.42
N TYR A 514 -15.02 -11.56 42.09
CA TYR A 514 -16.17 -10.92 41.45
C TYR A 514 -15.76 -9.68 40.64
N ALA A 515 -14.76 -8.92 41.10
CA ALA A 515 -14.25 -7.72 40.44
C ALA A 515 -13.40 -8.01 39.19
N MET A 516 -12.90 -9.23 39.01
CA MET A 516 -12.11 -9.63 37.84
C MET A 516 -12.89 -9.45 36.53
N SER A 517 -12.17 -9.05 35.47
CA SER A 517 -12.69 -8.79 34.11
C SER A 517 -13.54 -9.95 33.59
N SER A 518 -13.15 -11.18 33.93
CA SER A 518 -13.96 -12.38 33.70
C SER A 518 -13.77 -13.34 34.88
N SER A 519 -14.88 -13.73 35.54
CA SER A 519 -14.85 -14.75 36.58
C SER A 519 -16.01 -15.71 36.51
N PHE A 520 -15.70 -17.00 36.65
CA PHE A 520 -16.68 -18.07 36.70
C PHE A 520 -16.30 -19.07 37.80
N LEU A 521 -17.19 -19.25 38.77
CA LEU A 521 -17.07 -20.25 39.83
C LEU A 521 -18.24 -21.25 39.73
N ALA A 522 -17.96 -22.53 39.94
CA ALA A 522 -18.99 -23.56 40.06
C ALA A 522 -18.60 -24.60 41.11
N GLY A 523 -19.55 -25.03 41.94
CA GLY A 523 -19.30 -25.85 43.12
C GLY A 523 -20.04 -25.32 44.35
N ARG A 524 -19.43 -25.42 45.54
CA ARG A 524 -20.00 -24.96 46.82
C ARG A 524 -19.07 -23.96 47.53
N VAL A 525 -19.63 -22.87 48.05
CA VAL A 525 -18.93 -21.92 48.92
C VAL A 525 -19.78 -21.55 50.14
N GLU A 526 -19.19 -21.60 51.32
CA GLU A 526 -19.82 -21.19 52.58
C GLU A 526 -19.18 -19.90 53.14
N VAL A 527 -20.01 -18.89 53.47
CA VAL A 527 -19.57 -17.63 54.12
C VAL A 527 -20.11 -17.59 55.55
N THR A 528 -19.21 -17.63 56.53
CA THR A 528 -19.58 -17.79 57.96
C THR A 528 -19.78 -16.46 58.73
N GLY A 529 -19.34 -15.33 58.18
CA GLY A 529 -19.46 -13.97 58.73
C GLY A 529 -20.71 -13.19 58.28
N SER A 530 -20.60 -11.86 58.20
CA SER A 530 -21.67 -10.98 57.69
C SER A 530 -21.62 -10.88 56.17
N ILE A 531 -22.78 -10.78 55.53
CA ILE A 531 -22.91 -10.66 54.07
C ILE A 531 -24.03 -9.66 53.73
N ARG A 532 -23.86 -8.87 52.66
CA ARG A 532 -24.88 -7.92 52.19
C ARG A 532 -25.93 -8.62 51.32
N GLN A 533 -27.16 -8.12 51.33
CA GLN A 533 -28.22 -8.66 50.46
C GLN A 533 -27.89 -8.50 48.97
N SER A 534 -27.18 -7.42 48.61
CA SER A 534 -26.68 -7.20 47.26
C SER A 534 -25.60 -8.24 46.87
N GLU A 535 -24.68 -8.57 47.76
CA GLU A 535 -23.61 -9.55 47.53
C GLU A 535 -24.18 -10.95 47.26
N ILE A 536 -25.16 -11.39 48.05
CA ILE A 536 -25.88 -12.66 47.82
C ILE A 536 -26.46 -12.71 46.41
N THR A 537 -27.20 -11.65 46.03
CA THR A 537 -27.86 -11.55 44.72
C THR A 537 -26.83 -11.53 43.59
N ASN A 538 -25.74 -10.77 43.76
CA ASN A 538 -24.67 -10.63 42.79
C ASN A 538 -23.96 -11.96 42.54
N TYR A 539 -23.60 -12.70 43.60
CA TYR A 539 -22.93 -13.98 43.46
C TYR A 539 -23.83 -15.02 42.81
N GLN A 540 -25.09 -15.15 43.24
CA GLN A 540 -26.05 -16.09 42.66
C GLN A 540 -26.39 -15.78 41.20
N THR A 541 -26.36 -14.50 40.82
CA THR A 541 -26.58 -14.08 39.42
C THR A 541 -25.35 -14.33 38.54
N LYS A 542 -24.15 -14.00 39.02
CA LYS A 542 -22.91 -14.12 38.22
C LYS A 542 -22.43 -15.56 38.12
N TRP A 543 -22.58 -16.34 39.18
CA TRP A 543 -22.11 -17.72 39.28
C TRP A 543 -23.29 -18.65 39.57
N THR A 544 -24.10 -18.89 38.54
CA THR A 544 -25.35 -19.66 38.65
C THR A 544 -25.14 -21.10 39.12
N ASP A 545 -23.96 -21.65 38.85
CA ASP A 545 -23.59 -23.03 39.19
C ASP A 545 -22.83 -23.10 40.52
N LEU A 546 -22.79 -22.00 41.29
CA LEU A 546 -22.21 -21.92 42.62
C LEU A 546 -23.31 -21.99 43.69
N GLU A 547 -23.27 -23.03 44.52
CA GLU A 547 -24.05 -23.11 45.74
C GLU A 547 -23.44 -22.19 46.83
N LEU A 548 -24.17 -21.15 47.24
CA LEU A 548 -23.75 -20.20 48.28
C LEU A 548 -24.50 -20.45 49.59
N VAL A 549 -23.77 -20.72 50.68
CA VAL A 549 -24.31 -20.95 52.04
C VAL A 549 -23.97 -19.77 52.98
N TYR A 550 -24.95 -19.20 53.68
CA TYR A 550 -24.77 -18.05 54.60
C TYR A 550 -25.84 -17.97 55.73
N ASN A 551 -25.63 -17.14 56.75
CA ASN A 551 -26.58 -16.89 57.86
C ASN A 551 -27.43 -15.62 57.63
N ALA A 552 -28.76 -15.77 57.63
CA ALA A 552 -29.72 -14.69 57.34
C ALA A 552 -29.79 -13.57 58.40
N ASP A 553 -29.41 -13.82 59.65
CA ASP A 553 -29.48 -12.82 60.74
C ASP A 553 -28.36 -11.75 60.67
N ARG A 554 -27.42 -11.87 59.73
CA ARG A 554 -26.23 -11.02 59.62
C ARG A 554 -26.21 -10.13 58.36
N ILE A 555 -27.39 -9.77 57.86
CA ILE A 555 -27.57 -8.95 56.64
C ILE A 555 -27.53 -7.45 56.95
N VAL A 556 -26.78 -6.66 56.17
CA VAL A 556 -26.63 -5.19 56.32
C VAL A 556 -27.70 -4.40 55.50
N PRO A 557 -28.43 -3.40 56.06
CA PRO A 557 -29.43 -2.59 55.32
C PRO A 557 -28.85 -1.48 54.41
N GLN A 558 -29.43 -1.27 53.21
CA GLN A 558 -28.92 -0.35 52.17
C GLN A 558 -30.02 0.49 51.46
N PHE A 559 -29.69 1.69 50.94
CA PHE A 559 -30.57 2.60 50.17
C PHE A 559 -30.10 2.82 48.72
N THR A 560 -31.01 3.11 47.78
CA THR A 560 -30.70 3.20 46.34
C THR A 560 -30.25 4.59 45.90
N VAL A 561 -29.04 4.69 45.36
CA VAL A 561 -28.56 5.88 44.62
C VAL A 561 -28.58 5.58 43.13
N ILE A 562 -29.15 6.48 42.32
CA ILE A 562 -29.28 6.34 40.87
C ILE A 562 -28.38 7.35 40.15
N TYR A 563 -27.42 6.87 39.37
CA TYR A 563 -26.54 7.66 38.54
C TYR A 563 -27.14 7.79 37.13
N ARG A 564 -27.25 9.02 36.62
CA ARG A 564 -27.89 9.35 35.34
C ARG A 564 -26.94 10.05 34.38
N ASN A 565 -27.21 9.93 33.09
CA ASN A 565 -26.50 10.60 32.02
C ASN A 565 -27.12 11.97 31.68
N TYR A 566 -26.52 12.69 30.73
CA TYR A 566 -26.95 14.03 30.27
C TYR A 566 -28.37 14.06 29.66
N ASP A 567 -28.83 12.93 29.13
CA ASP A 567 -30.14 12.72 28.49
C ASP A 567 -31.18 12.09 29.45
N GLU A 568 -30.90 12.14 30.76
CA GLU A 568 -31.66 11.48 31.83
C GLU A 568 -31.58 9.94 31.85
N THR A 569 -30.84 9.31 30.93
CA THR A 569 -30.66 7.85 30.90
C THR A 569 -30.04 7.38 32.20
N GLU A 570 -30.59 6.32 32.78
CA GLU A 570 -30.03 5.71 33.99
C GLU A 570 -28.79 4.89 33.64
N LEU A 571 -27.62 5.31 34.14
CA LEU A 571 -26.33 4.68 33.87
C LEU A 571 -26.01 3.56 34.83
N GLY A 572 -26.46 3.70 36.06
CA GLY A 572 -26.33 2.67 37.07
C GLY A 572 -27.01 3.10 38.34
N ARG A 573 -27.22 2.13 39.21
CA ARG A 573 -27.69 2.37 40.56
C ARG A 573 -26.88 1.53 41.51
N THR A 574 -26.67 2.02 42.71
CA THR A 574 -26.04 1.25 43.76
C THR A 574 -26.84 1.30 45.03
N LEU A 575 -26.61 0.29 45.86
CA LEU A 575 -27.11 0.23 47.22
C LEU A 575 -25.99 0.72 48.14
N VAL A 576 -26.23 1.85 48.79
CA VAL A 576 -25.31 2.46 49.75
C VAL A 576 -25.79 2.15 51.15
N ASP A 577 -24.89 1.69 52.01
CA ASP A 577 -25.18 1.42 53.41
C ASP A 577 -25.77 2.69 54.06
N LYS A 578 -26.81 2.51 54.88
CA LYS A 578 -27.49 3.62 55.54
C LYS A 578 -26.49 4.46 56.36
N GLY A 579 -26.35 5.75 56.01
CA GLY A 579 -25.47 6.70 56.71
C GLY A 579 -24.10 6.93 56.05
N SER A 580 -23.78 6.23 54.97
CA SER A 580 -22.53 6.43 54.19
C SER A 580 -22.70 7.43 53.04
N THR A 581 -21.61 8.04 52.57
CA THR A 581 -21.61 8.79 51.31
C THR A 581 -21.73 7.86 50.11
N PRO A 582 -22.38 8.28 49.01
CA PRO A 582 -22.37 7.53 47.77
C PRO A 582 -20.93 7.41 47.28
N PRO A 583 -20.47 6.22 46.91
CA PRO A 583 -19.16 6.11 46.29
C PRO A 583 -19.20 6.72 44.89
N ASP A 584 -18.05 7.15 44.38
CA ASP A 584 -17.90 7.45 42.96
C ASP A 584 -18.32 6.21 42.16
N PRO A 585 -19.31 6.28 41.25
CA PRO A 585 -19.86 5.13 40.58
C PRO A 585 -18.89 4.48 39.59
N ILE A 586 -17.85 5.19 39.15
CA ILE A 586 -16.80 4.64 38.30
C ILE A 586 -15.73 4.00 39.20
N ALA A 587 -15.25 4.73 40.21
CA ALA A 587 -14.22 4.21 41.12
C ALA A 587 -14.73 3.00 41.92
N ALA A 588 -16.02 2.94 42.22
CA ALA A 588 -16.66 1.79 42.86
C ALA A 588 -17.29 0.79 41.87
N GLY A 589 -17.09 0.96 40.56
CA GLY A 589 -17.48 -0.01 39.52
C GLY A 589 -19.00 -0.23 39.39
N ILE A 590 -19.81 0.70 39.89
CA ILE A 590 -21.28 0.70 39.79
C ILE A 590 -21.73 0.93 38.35
N ILE A 591 -20.99 1.77 37.64
CA ILE A 591 -21.07 1.86 36.19
C ILE A 591 -19.73 1.36 35.63
N LYS A 592 -19.83 0.47 34.65
CA LYS A 592 -18.64 -0.18 34.04
C LYS A 592 -18.05 0.66 32.91
N ALA A 593 -18.90 1.43 32.23
CA ALA A 593 -18.49 2.38 31.22
C ALA A 593 -18.46 3.77 31.87
N ILE A 594 -17.39 4.51 31.58
CA ILE A 594 -17.41 5.97 31.73
C ILE A 594 -18.63 6.48 30.96
N PRO A 595 -19.44 7.39 31.53
CA PRO A 595 -20.60 7.94 30.84
C PRO A 595 -20.20 8.45 29.46
N GLU A 596 -20.92 8.01 28.43
CA GLU A 596 -20.67 8.40 27.06
C GLU A 596 -21.73 9.40 26.62
N ARG A 597 -21.27 10.39 25.86
CA ARG A 597 -22.13 11.30 25.12
C ARG A 597 -21.68 11.24 23.68
N GLU A 598 -22.63 10.87 22.82
CA GLU A 598 -22.37 10.75 21.39
C GLU A 598 -21.75 12.05 20.87
N PRO A 599 -20.65 11.96 20.10
CA PRO A 599 -20.09 13.13 19.46
C PRO A 599 -21.12 13.70 18.50
N ASP A 600 -21.31 15.02 18.53
CA ASP A 600 -22.03 15.70 17.45
C ASP A 600 -21.05 16.02 16.32
N ASP A 601 -21.50 16.70 15.26
CA ASP A 601 -20.63 17.00 14.11
C ASP A 601 -19.38 17.81 14.51
N GLN A 602 -19.43 18.57 15.61
CA GLN A 602 -18.37 19.49 16.02
C GLN A 602 -17.52 18.99 17.19
N TYR A 603 -18.11 18.33 18.18
CA TYR A 603 -17.47 18.02 19.45
C TYR A 603 -17.53 16.53 19.80
N VAL A 604 -16.41 16.03 20.30
CA VAL A 604 -16.34 14.83 21.14
C VAL A 604 -16.53 15.26 22.58
N TYR A 605 -17.41 14.57 23.29
CA TYR A 605 -17.69 14.81 24.70
C TYR A 605 -16.92 13.79 25.55
N THR A 606 -16.07 14.28 26.44
CA THR A 606 -15.29 13.47 27.37
C THR A 606 -15.85 13.65 28.77
N TYR A 607 -16.18 12.55 29.44
CA TYR A 607 -16.69 12.57 30.80
C TYR A 607 -15.73 13.27 31.78
N SER A 608 -16.25 14.12 32.68
CA SER A 608 -15.48 14.99 33.58
C SER A 608 -15.86 14.93 35.07
N GLY A 609 -16.79 14.08 35.50
CA GLY A 609 -17.18 13.93 36.90
C GLY A 609 -18.70 13.82 37.15
N TRP A 610 -19.12 13.94 38.41
CA TRP A 610 -20.51 13.88 38.86
C TRP A 610 -20.96 15.16 39.57
N THR A 611 -22.25 15.49 39.50
CA THR A 611 -22.78 16.77 40.01
C THR A 611 -23.05 16.87 41.52
N ASP A 612 -23.25 15.76 42.26
CA ASP A 612 -23.61 15.75 43.72
C ASP A 612 -23.17 14.45 44.44
N LEU A 613 -21.86 14.17 44.41
CA LEU A 613 -21.30 12.91 44.92
C LEU A 613 -21.01 12.92 46.44
N ASP A 614 -20.71 14.07 47.03
CA ASP A 614 -20.17 14.16 48.40
C ASP A 614 -21.21 14.14 49.55
N SER A 615 -22.52 14.06 49.23
CA SER A 615 -23.62 14.17 50.21
C SER A 615 -24.08 12.80 50.78
N PRO A 616 -24.16 12.58 52.12
CA PRO A 616 -24.54 11.30 52.75
C PRO A 616 -25.91 10.73 52.36
N VAL A 617 -26.03 9.39 52.25
CA VAL A 617 -27.26 8.68 51.85
C VAL A 617 -28.10 8.28 53.05
N THR A 618 -29.26 8.92 53.19
CA THR A 618 -30.27 8.62 54.23
C THR A 618 -31.62 8.16 53.65
N ALA A 619 -31.81 8.29 52.33
CA ALA A 619 -32.93 7.82 51.52
C ALA A 619 -32.48 7.74 50.04
N ASN A 620 -33.35 7.30 49.12
CA ASN A 620 -33.00 7.19 47.70
C ASN A 620 -32.73 8.57 47.03
N LYS A 621 -31.71 8.71 46.16
CA LYS A 621 -31.37 9.98 45.44
C LYS A 621 -30.79 9.75 44.03
N SER A 622 -30.77 10.78 43.18
CA SER A 622 -30.16 10.74 41.83
C SER A 622 -28.96 11.70 41.66
N ILE A 623 -27.96 11.31 40.87
CA ILE A 623 -26.70 12.04 40.60
C ILE A 623 -26.42 12.03 39.08
N TYR A 624 -25.97 13.12 38.46
CA TYR A 624 -25.80 13.24 37.00
C TYR A 624 -24.34 13.33 36.54
N ALA A 625 -24.03 12.78 35.35
CA ALA A 625 -22.72 12.83 34.71
C ALA A 625 -22.43 14.20 34.08
N ALA A 626 -21.19 14.70 34.24
CA ALA A 626 -20.68 15.93 33.64
C ALA A 626 -19.68 15.63 32.50
N TYR A 627 -19.55 16.54 31.53
CA TYR A 627 -18.71 16.37 30.33
C TYR A 627 -17.89 17.62 30.00
N SER A 628 -16.66 17.42 29.53
CA SER A 628 -15.82 18.39 28.82
C SER A 628 -15.86 18.14 27.30
N THR A 629 -15.57 19.16 26.48
CA THR A 629 -15.67 19.10 25.01
C THR A 629 -14.31 19.21 24.32
N THR A 630 -14.06 18.36 23.32
CA THR A 630 -12.90 18.46 22.41
C THR A 630 -13.40 18.56 20.97
N VAL A 631 -12.83 19.44 20.13
CA VAL A 631 -13.24 19.58 18.73
C VAL A 631 -12.86 18.33 17.93
N ARG A 632 -13.79 17.78 17.13
CA ARG A 632 -13.55 16.60 16.28
C ARG A 632 -12.55 16.91 15.18
N THR A 633 -11.76 15.92 14.79
CA THR A 633 -10.97 15.96 13.56
C THR A 633 -11.63 15.08 12.48
N TYR A 634 -11.53 15.52 11.23
CA TYR A 634 -12.05 14.83 10.06
C TYR A 634 -10.94 14.57 9.06
N LYS A 635 -11.02 13.42 8.40
CA LYS A 635 -10.05 12.99 7.39
C LYS A 635 -10.51 13.42 6.01
N VAL A 636 -9.67 14.17 5.31
CA VAL A 636 -9.84 14.53 3.90
C VAL A 636 -8.85 13.70 3.09
N SER A 637 -9.33 13.01 2.05
CA SER A 637 -8.51 12.14 1.20
C SER A 637 -8.69 12.54 -0.27
N TRP A 638 -7.58 12.84 -0.94
CA TRP A 638 -7.56 13.26 -2.34
C TRP A 638 -7.17 12.08 -3.23
N PHE A 639 -7.91 11.85 -4.32
CA PHE A 639 -7.72 10.73 -5.25
C PHE A 639 -7.63 11.23 -6.69
N LEU A 640 -6.92 10.49 -7.57
CA LEU A 640 -6.90 10.84 -9.00
C LEU A 640 -8.25 10.55 -9.65
N HIS A 641 -8.84 9.39 -9.35
CA HIS A 641 -10.13 9.00 -9.91
C HIS A 641 -11.09 8.47 -8.84
N GLU A 642 -12.39 8.58 -9.15
CA GLU A 642 -13.43 7.98 -8.33
C GLU A 642 -13.30 6.44 -8.35
N GLY A 643 -13.35 5.82 -7.17
CA GLY A 643 -13.20 4.36 -7.00
C GLY A 643 -11.76 3.87 -6.75
N GLU A 644 -10.75 4.75 -6.76
CA GLU A 644 -9.39 4.38 -6.37
C GLU A 644 -9.27 4.10 -4.86
N MET A 645 -8.44 3.12 -4.50
CA MET A 645 -8.24 2.71 -3.11
C MET A 645 -7.15 3.53 -2.39
N ASN A 646 -6.20 4.10 -3.13
CA ASN A 646 -5.03 4.78 -2.57
C ASN A 646 -5.12 6.28 -2.85
N PRO A 647 -5.28 7.14 -1.83
CA PRO A 647 -5.28 8.58 -2.03
C PRO A 647 -3.86 9.08 -2.36
N VAL A 648 -3.78 10.10 -3.22
CA VAL A 648 -2.53 10.82 -3.52
C VAL A 648 -2.11 11.76 -2.39
N ALA A 649 -3.04 12.17 -1.52
CA ALA A 649 -2.75 12.91 -0.29
C ALA A 649 -3.85 12.69 0.76
N VAL A 650 -3.50 12.89 2.04
CA VAL A 650 -4.41 12.79 3.17
C VAL A 650 -4.12 13.90 4.17
N ALA A 651 -5.16 14.52 4.72
CA ALA A 651 -5.05 15.46 5.82
C ALA A 651 -6.11 15.17 6.90
N GLU A 652 -5.78 15.44 8.16
CA GLU A 652 -6.72 15.41 9.27
C GLU A 652 -6.82 16.81 9.88
N VAL A 653 -8.02 17.39 9.87
CA VAL A 653 -8.25 18.77 10.30
C VAL A 653 -9.42 18.86 11.29
N PRO A 654 -9.42 19.81 12.24
CA PRO A 654 -10.55 20.00 13.13
C PRO A 654 -11.83 20.41 12.39
N TYR A 655 -13.00 20.15 12.97
CA TYR A 655 -14.29 20.59 12.45
C TYR A 655 -14.29 22.09 12.14
N GLY A 656 -14.81 22.44 10.97
CA GLY A 656 -14.90 23.81 10.47
C GLY A 656 -13.56 24.42 10.03
N SER A 657 -12.45 23.65 10.10
CA SER A 657 -11.13 24.08 9.62
C SER A 657 -10.91 23.68 8.15
N GLU A 658 -9.96 24.35 7.51
CA GLU A 658 -9.55 24.08 6.13
C GLU A 658 -8.57 22.89 6.06
N ALA A 659 -8.71 22.05 5.03
CA ALA A 659 -7.71 21.06 4.63
C ALA A 659 -7.07 21.46 3.29
N VAL A 660 -5.75 21.64 3.28
CA VAL A 660 -5.00 22.07 2.09
C VAL A 660 -4.31 20.88 1.45
N TYR A 661 -4.47 20.72 0.14
CA TYR A 661 -3.71 19.73 -0.63
C TYR A 661 -2.25 20.18 -0.76
N SER A 662 -1.31 19.40 -0.22
CA SER A 662 0.12 19.73 -0.20
C SER A 662 0.98 18.92 -1.19
N GLY A 663 0.35 18.17 -2.10
CA GLY A 663 1.06 17.41 -3.13
C GLY A 663 1.38 18.24 -4.37
N ASP A 664 2.14 17.66 -5.29
CA ASP A 664 2.37 18.23 -6.62
C ASP A 664 1.07 18.29 -7.45
N ILE A 665 1.03 19.12 -8.49
CA ILE A 665 -0.13 19.19 -9.40
C ILE A 665 -0.40 17.78 -9.96
N PRO A 666 -1.60 17.19 -9.72
CA PRO A 666 -1.90 15.83 -10.15
C PRO A 666 -1.66 15.61 -11.65
N GLN A 667 -1.07 14.48 -12.00
CA GLN A 667 -0.80 14.05 -13.37
C GLN A 667 -1.53 12.73 -13.63
N ASP A 668 -2.27 12.64 -14.73
CA ASP A 668 -2.83 11.38 -15.23
C ASP A 668 -2.38 11.18 -16.68
N THR A 669 -1.49 10.20 -16.87
CA THR A 669 -0.91 9.86 -18.17
C THR A 669 -1.29 8.45 -18.62
N ALA A 670 -2.21 7.77 -17.92
CA ALA A 670 -2.46 6.34 -18.13
C ALA A 670 -3.03 6.02 -19.54
N ASP A 671 -3.79 6.95 -20.11
CA ASP A 671 -4.45 6.79 -21.42
C ASP A 671 -3.75 7.55 -22.57
N GLU A 672 -2.58 8.15 -22.34
CA GLU A 672 -1.87 8.92 -23.37
C GLU A 672 -1.51 8.05 -24.59
N ASP A 673 -1.16 6.78 -24.37
CA ASP A 673 -0.89 5.80 -25.44
C ASP A 673 -2.13 5.49 -26.29
N ASN A 674 -3.33 5.63 -25.70
CA ASN A 674 -4.61 5.49 -26.39
C ASN A 674 -5.06 6.79 -27.09
N GLY A 675 -4.25 7.85 -27.01
CA GLY A 675 -4.51 9.15 -27.63
C GLY A 675 -5.40 10.09 -26.84
N LEU A 676 -5.69 9.77 -25.57
CA LEU A 676 -6.44 10.61 -24.65
C LEU A 676 -5.46 11.34 -23.71
N TYR A 677 -5.52 12.66 -23.71
CA TYR A 677 -4.64 13.52 -22.94
C TYR A 677 -5.44 14.31 -21.92
N ARG A 678 -4.88 14.45 -20.72
CA ARG A 678 -5.54 15.07 -19.58
C ARG A 678 -4.65 16.13 -18.94
N VAL A 679 -5.23 17.27 -18.58
CA VAL A 679 -4.58 18.29 -17.75
C VAL A 679 -5.46 18.61 -16.55
N PHE A 680 -4.85 18.79 -15.39
CA PHE A 680 -5.55 18.96 -14.12
C PHE A 680 -6.28 20.30 -14.07
N GLN A 681 -7.59 20.28 -13.83
CA GLN A 681 -8.48 21.45 -13.73
C GLN A 681 -8.79 21.88 -12.30
N GLY A 682 -8.35 21.12 -11.30
CA GLY A 682 -8.66 21.37 -9.90
C GLY A 682 -9.34 20.18 -9.23
N TRP A 683 -9.83 20.42 -8.02
CA TRP A 683 -10.51 19.43 -7.20
C TRP A 683 -12.03 19.54 -7.34
N ASP A 684 -12.73 18.42 -7.24
CA ASP A 684 -14.19 18.38 -7.40
C ASP A 684 -14.97 18.99 -6.23
N LYS A 685 -14.37 19.07 -5.04
CA LYS A 685 -14.97 19.56 -3.80
C LYS A 685 -14.07 20.60 -3.14
N SER A 686 -14.70 21.59 -2.51
CA SER A 686 -14.03 22.51 -1.61
C SER A 686 -13.68 21.81 -0.32
N THR A 687 -12.49 22.10 0.19
CA THR A 687 -11.99 21.65 1.48
C THR A 687 -11.76 22.81 2.45
N GLY A 688 -12.37 23.97 2.16
CA GLY A 688 -12.22 25.22 2.92
C GLY A 688 -12.83 25.22 4.32
N SER A 689 -13.92 24.46 4.49
CA SER A 689 -14.55 24.23 5.79
C SER A 689 -15.01 22.78 5.91
N VAL A 690 -14.25 21.98 6.66
CA VAL A 690 -14.49 20.53 6.77
C VAL A 690 -15.43 20.24 7.93
N HIS A 691 -16.64 19.78 7.62
CA HIS A 691 -17.66 19.39 8.62
C HIS A 691 -17.82 17.86 8.75
N GLY A 692 -17.13 17.09 7.91
CA GLY A 692 -17.19 15.64 7.87
C GLY A 692 -16.02 15.06 7.07
N SER A 693 -15.68 13.79 7.30
CA SER A 693 -14.65 13.12 6.50
C SER A 693 -15.13 13.03 5.04
N MET A 694 -14.26 13.36 4.08
CA MET A 694 -14.64 13.45 2.68
C MET A 694 -13.54 12.94 1.74
N SER A 695 -13.99 12.35 0.63
CA SER A 695 -13.14 12.01 -0.51
C SER A 695 -13.28 13.08 -1.58
N VAL A 696 -12.15 13.56 -2.07
CA VAL A 696 -12.01 14.64 -3.06
C VAL A 696 -11.30 14.06 -4.28
N TYR A 697 -11.83 14.33 -5.47
CA TYR A 697 -11.38 13.73 -6.72
C TYR A 697 -10.83 14.80 -7.65
N ALA A 698 -9.73 14.47 -8.34
CA ALA A 698 -9.15 15.37 -9.33
C ALA A 698 -10.10 15.51 -10.52
N LYS A 699 -10.33 16.76 -10.95
CA LYS A 699 -10.99 17.07 -12.23
C LYS A 699 -9.91 17.23 -13.28
N PHE A 700 -10.10 16.59 -14.43
CA PHE A 700 -9.21 16.69 -15.58
C PHE A 700 -9.97 17.26 -16.78
N LEU A 701 -9.35 18.22 -17.47
CA LEU A 701 -9.74 18.57 -18.84
C LEU A 701 -9.20 17.49 -19.75
N GLU A 702 -10.09 16.75 -20.39
CA GLU A 702 -9.72 15.68 -21.29
C GLU A 702 -9.84 16.11 -22.76
N ALA A 703 -8.87 15.72 -23.58
CA ALA A 703 -8.96 15.89 -25.01
C ALA A 703 -8.24 14.76 -25.75
N ASN A 704 -8.81 14.36 -26.89
CA ASN A 704 -8.05 13.60 -27.87
C ASN A 704 -7.10 14.53 -28.62
N TYR A 705 -6.12 13.95 -29.30
CA TYR A 705 -5.29 14.71 -30.24
C TYR A 705 -6.16 15.49 -31.24
N PRO A 706 -5.93 16.80 -31.45
CA PRO A 706 -6.83 17.66 -32.22
C PRO A 706 -6.88 17.28 -33.71
N GLN A 707 -8.07 17.35 -34.31
CA GLN A 707 -8.28 17.07 -35.74
C GLN A 707 -7.45 17.99 -36.64
N ASP A 708 -7.00 17.49 -37.79
CA ASP A 708 -6.27 18.29 -38.79
C ASP A 708 -7.08 19.52 -39.24
N GLY A 709 -6.41 20.67 -39.32
CA GLY A 709 -7.03 21.95 -39.71
C GLY A 709 -7.64 22.78 -38.57
N LYS A 710 -7.73 22.25 -37.33
CA LYS A 710 -8.11 23.06 -36.16
C LYS A 710 -6.97 24.01 -35.76
N GLU A 711 -7.22 25.32 -35.89
CA GLU A 711 -6.27 26.40 -35.54
C GLU A 711 -5.97 26.45 -34.04
N LEU A 712 -4.77 26.92 -33.67
CA LEU A 712 -4.33 27.08 -32.28
C LEU A 712 -5.31 27.92 -31.44
N SER A 713 -5.93 28.93 -32.06
CA SER A 713 -6.90 29.85 -31.43
C SER A 713 -8.17 29.16 -30.94
N ALA A 714 -8.47 27.97 -31.46
CA ALA A 714 -9.64 27.17 -31.11
C ALA A 714 -9.30 25.97 -30.20
N LEU A 715 -8.01 25.77 -29.87
CA LEU A 715 -7.59 24.67 -28.99
C LEU A 715 -7.87 25.01 -27.52
N ASN A 716 -8.06 23.99 -26.70
CA ASN A 716 -8.03 24.10 -25.24
C ASN A 716 -6.66 23.66 -24.67
N ALA A 717 -6.46 23.81 -23.36
CA ALA A 717 -5.19 23.48 -22.71
C ALA A 717 -4.78 22.00 -22.89
N ALA A 718 -5.73 21.07 -22.82
CA ALA A 718 -5.47 19.64 -23.00
C ALA A 718 -5.05 19.30 -24.45
N GLU A 719 -5.64 19.97 -25.45
CA GLU A 719 -5.25 19.80 -26.85
C GLU A 719 -3.88 20.40 -27.15
N VAL A 720 -3.55 21.57 -26.57
CA VAL A 720 -2.20 22.15 -26.69
C VAL A 720 -1.17 21.24 -26.04
N TYR A 721 -1.46 20.73 -24.84
CA TYR A 721 -0.65 19.72 -24.15
C TYR A 721 -0.49 18.44 -24.99
N ALA A 722 -1.56 17.93 -25.61
CA ALA A 722 -1.52 16.75 -26.48
C ALA A 722 -0.58 16.94 -27.68
N VAL A 723 -0.61 18.10 -28.32
CA VAL A 723 0.28 18.44 -29.44
C VAL A 723 1.74 18.53 -28.96
N SER A 724 1.97 19.19 -27.82
CA SER A 724 3.30 19.29 -27.20
C SER A 724 3.86 17.91 -26.82
N LYS A 725 3.05 17.04 -26.23
CA LYS A 725 3.45 15.68 -25.84
C LYS A 725 3.85 14.81 -27.02
N ARG A 726 3.20 14.97 -28.17
CA ARG A 726 3.59 14.29 -29.42
C ARG A 726 4.74 14.96 -30.15
N ARG A 727 5.25 16.07 -29.63
CA ARG A 727 6.32 16.87 -30.22
C ARG A 727 6.02 17.38 -31.63
N GLN A 728 4.77 17.84 -31.83
CA GLN A 728 4.23 18.20 -33.14
C GLN A 728 3.89 19.69 -33.28
N SER A 729 4.23 20.53 -32.29
CA SER A 729 3.93 21.96 -32.33
C SER A 729 4.58 22.65 -33.52
N LYS A 730 5.85 22.34 -33.83
CA LYS A 730 6.56 22.88 -35.00
C LYS A 730 5.91 22.57 -36.34
N THR A 731 5.28 21.40 -36.47
CA THR A 731 4.60 20.99 -37.71
C THR A 731 3.18 21.54 -37.81
N ARG A 732 2.58 21.91 -36.68
CA ARG A 732 1.16 22.27 -36.59
C ARG A 732 0.92 23.78 -36.47
N TYR A 733 1.82 24.50 -35.80
CA TYR A 733 1.69 25.92 -35.53
C TYR A 733 2.73 26.70 -36.34
N ALA A 734 2.29 27.81 -36.94
CA ALA A 734 3.18 28.82 -37.49
C ALA A 734 3.55 29.84 -36.41
N VAL A 735 4.77 30.38 -36.45
CA VAL A 735 5.16 31.49 -35.58
C VAL A 735 4.20 32.65 -35.81
N GLY A 736 3.56 33.14 -34.73
CA GLY A 736 2.50 34.15 -34.81
C GLY A 736 1.07 33.61 -34.58
N ASP A 737 0.86 32.29 -34.70
CA ASP A 737 -0.40 31.66 -34.28
C ASP A 737 -0.60 31.90 -32.77
N TYR A 738 -1.85 32.00 -32.32
CA TYR A 738 -2.12 32.38 -30.93
C TYR A 738 -3.25 31.59 -30.29
N ILE A 739 -3.26 31.59 -28.96
CA ILE A 739 -4.38 31.15 -28.12
C ILE A 739 -4.73 32.24 -27.10
N SER A 740 -6.01 32.44 -26.84
CA SER A 740 -6.47 33.41 -25.82
C SER A 740 -6.78 32.70 -24.51
N ILE A 741 -6.19 33.18 -23.43
CA ILE A 741 -6.31 32.60 -22.08
C ILE A 741 -6.89 33.67 -21.16
N ARG A 742 -8.07 33.40 -20.60
CA ARG A 742 -8.63 34.22 -19.51
C ARG A 742 -7.91 33.85 -18.22
N LYS A 743 -7.14 34.79 -17.68
CA LYS A 743 -6.46 34.67 -16.39
C LYS A 743 -7.49 34.84 -15.26
N GLY A 744 -7.09 34.57 -14.02
CA GLY A 744 -7.94 34.50 -12.84
C GLY A 744 -8.46 33.08 -12.59
N GLN A 745 -8.62 32.73 -11.32
CA GLN A 745 -9.21 31.44 -10.92
C GLN A 745 -10.73 31.57 -10.81
N ASP A 746 -11.45 30.54 -11.27
CA ASP A 746 -12.88 30.41 -11.08
C ASP A 746 -13.21 28.96 -10.67
N PHE A 747 -13.58 28.77 -9.40
CA PHE A 747 -13.83 27.44 -8.85
C PHE A 747 -15.30 27.04 -8.94
N ASP A 748 -15.54 25.78 -9.31
CA ASP A 748 -16.84 25.11 -9.28
C ASP A 748 -16.75 23.79 -8.52
N PHE A 749 -17.12 23.84 -7.24
CA PHE A 749 -17.10 22.69 -6.34
C PHE A 749 -18.49 22.05 -6.23
N SER A 750 -18.55 20.72 -6.22
CA SER A 750 -19.79 19.94 -6.14
C SER A 750 -20.49 20.05 -4.78
N ASN A 751 -19.75 20.36 -3.72
CA ASN A 751 -20.26 20.53 -2.36
C ASN A 751 -20.53 22.00 -1.96
N VAL A 752 -20.30 22.97 -2.86
CA VAL A 752 -20.51 24.39 -2.58
C VAL A 752 -21.40 25.02 -3.64
N GLN A 753 -22.52 25.61 -3.22
CA GLN A 753 -23.36 26.39 -4.12
C GLN A 753 -22.66 27.72 -4.46
N SER A 754 -22.62 28.09 -5.74
CA SER A 754 -22.04 29.35 -6.21
C SER A 754 -22.94 30.06 -7.21
N ARG A 755 -22.71 31.37 -7.42
CA ARG A 755 -23.46 32.20 -8.38
C ARG A 755 -22.61 33.36 -8.89
N VAL A 756 -22.49 33.48 -10.21
CA VAL A 756 -22.00 34.71 -10.86
C VAL A 756 -23.09 35.78 -10.77
N LEU A 757 -22.75 36.95 -10.22
CA LEU A 757 -23.69 38.02 -9.93
C LEU A 757 -23.67 39.11 -11.01
N LEU A 758 -22.48 39.47 -11.51
CA LEU A 758 -22.28 40.47 -12.54
C LEU A 758 -21.05 40.11 -13.39
N GLU A 759 -21.14 40.42 -14.69
CA GLU A 759 -20.01 40.36 -15.62
C GLU A 759 -20.03 41.62 -16.49
N ASN A 760 -18.86 42.25 -16.64
CA ASN A 760 -18.62 43.44 -17.48
C ASN A 760 -19.73 44.52 -17.37
N ARG A 761 -20.08 44.92 -16.15
CA ARG A 761 -21.09 45.95 -15.87
C ARG A 761 -20.43 47.29 -15.50
N TRP A 762 -20.71 48.32 -16.30
CA TRP A 762 -20.38 49.71 -16.01
C TRP A 762 -21.48 50.38 -15.17
N PHE A 763 -21.06 51.18 -14.18
CA PHE A 763 -21.90 52.08 -13.40
C PHE A 763 -21.48 53.52 -13.68
N ASP A 764 -22.43 54.38 -14.02
CA ASP A 764 -22.17 55.77 -14.42
C ASP A 764 -22.38 56.79 -13.29
N GLY A 765 -22.66 56.31 -12.08
CA GLY A 765 -22.98 57.11 -10.90
C GLY A 765 -24.46 57.52 -10.78
N THR A 766 -25.31 57.05 -11.70
CA THR A 766 -26.77 57.21 -11.64
C THR A 766 -27.52 55.88 -11.67
N ASP A 767 -26.89 54.83 -12.22
CA ASP A 767 -27.40 53.46 -12.23
C ASP A 767 -26.92 52.62 -11.03
N GLN A 768 -27.74 51.65 -10.61
CA GLN A 768 -27.45 50.72 -9.51
C GLN A 768 -28.11 49.35 -9.75
N VAL A 769 -27.58 48.31 -9.10
CA VAL A 769 -28.15 46.94 -9.15
C VAL A 769 -28.24 46.39 -7.73
N ALA A 770 -29.45 46.21 -7.21
CA ALA A 770 -29.67 45.43 -5.99
C ALA A 770 -29.97 43.98 -6.36
N THR A 771 -29.25 43.04 -5.77
CA THR A 771 -29.49 41.61 -5.94
C THR A 771 -30.53 41.10 -4.92
N ASP A 772 -30.94 39.85 -5.08
CA ASP A 772 -31.72 39.06 -4.10
C ASP A 772 -30.84 38.42 -3.00
N VAL A 773 -29.53 38.70 -2.99
CA VAL A 773 -28.57 38.08 -2.07
C VAL A 773 -28.44 38.90 -0.79
N GLN A 774 -28.70 38.27 0.35
CA GLN A 774 -28.50 38.84 1.69
C GLN A 774 -27.42 38.05 2.42
N LEU A 775 -26.21 38.59 2.47
CA LEU A 775 -25.03 37.86 2.96
C LEU A 775 -24.97 37.71 4.49
N PHE A 776 -25.69 38.55 5.23
CA PHE A 776 -25.57 38.65 6.69
C PHE A 776 -26.90 38.47 7.43
N ARG A 777 -27.94 37.92 6.78
CA ARG A 777 -29.18 37.59 7.50
C ARG A 777 -28.90 36.47 8.52
N GLN A 778 -29.73 36.37 9.56
CA GLN A 778 -29.49 35.45 10.69
C GLN A 778 -29.24 33.99 10.29
N ASP A 779 -29.88 33.53 9.22
CA ASP A 779 -29.75 32.17 8.69
C ASP A 779 -28.74 32.05 7.52
N ALA A 780 -28.11 33.13 7.09
CA ALA A 780 -27.12 33.10 6.01
C ALA A 780 -25.96 32.14 6.34
N PRO A 781 -25.49 31.33 5.37
CA PRO A 781 -24.30 30.52 5.55
C PRO A 781 -23.04 31.41 5.56
N SER A 782 -21.89 30.79 5.84
CA SER A 782 -20.59 31.37 5.49
C SER A 782 -20.56 31.72 4.00
N PHE A 783 -19.70 32.66 3.59
CA PHE A 783 -19.53 32.96 2.19
C PHE A 783 -18.11 33.38 1.82
N THR A 784 -17.80 33.17 0.55
CA THR A 784 -16.66 33.74 -0.13
C THR A 784 -17.18 34.57 -1.32
N LEU A 785 -16.73 35.82 -1.47
CA LEU A 785 -17.17 36.73 -2.52
C LEU A 785 -15.95 37.32 -3.22
N ALA A 786 -15.77 37.02 -4.50
CA ALA A 786 -14.73 37.63 -5.32
C ALA A 786 -15.31 38.78 -6.15
N ILE A 787 -14.59 39.90 -6.22
CA ILE A 787 -14.98 41.09 -6.97
C ILE A 787 -13.77 41.59 -7.74
N ASP A 788 -13.83 41.50 -9.07
CA ASP A 788 -12.91 42.14 -10.02
C ASP A 788 -13.52 43.47 -10.47
N TYR A 789 -12.90 44.58 -10.12
CA TYR A 789 -13.47 45.91 -10.22
C TYR A 789 -12.48 47.02 -10.59
N GLU A 790 -13.01 48.12 -11.10
CA GLU A 790 -12.29 49.38 -11.32
C GLU A 790 -13.17 50.55 -10.85
N PHE A 791 -12.62 51.45 -10.02
CA PHE A 791 -13.25 52.74 -9.74
C PHE A 791 -12.74 53.81 -10.71
N LEU A 792 -13.61 54.72 -11.16
CA LEU A 792 -13.14 55.97 -11.76
C LEU A 792 -12.53 56.90 -10.69
N ALA A 793 -11.38 57.51 -10.97
CA ALA A 793 -10.65 58.38 -10.04
C ALA A 793 -11.32 59.74 -9.77
N THR A 794 -12.46 60.02 -10.39
CA THR A 794 -13.25 61.24 -10.17
C THR A 794 -14.48 60.99 -9.28
N ASN A 795 -14.58 59.83 -8.64
CA ASN A 795 -15.67 59.55 -7.71
C ASN A 795 -15.66 60.50 -6.50
N ALA A 796 -16.85 60.73 -5.94
CA ALA A 796 -16.97 61.43 -4.66
C ALA A 796 -16.44 60.54 -3.53
N LEU A 797 -15.94 61.16 -2.45
CA LEU A 797 -15.52 60.44 -1.25
C LEU A 797 -16.63 59.49 -0.75
N ASP A 798 -16.26 58.27 -0.39
CA ASP A 798 -17.13 57.20 0.10
C ASP A 798 -18.16 56.66 -0.91
N SER A 799 -18.04 56.96 -2.21
CA SER A 799 -18.86 56.32 -3.24
C SER A 799 -18.67 54.78 -3.21
N ALA A 800 -19.74 54.01 -3.28
CA ALA A 800 -19.72 52.55 -3.11
C ALA A 800 -19.97 51.82 -4.43
N LEU A 801 -19.06 50.93 -4.82
CA LEU A 801 -19.21 50.11 -6.03
C LEU A 801 -19.84 48.74 -5.73
N ALA A 802 -19.65 48.23 -4.52
CA ALA A 802 -20.36 47.07 -3.98
C ALA A 802 -20.62 47.29 -2.48
N SER A 803 -21.80 46.94 -2.00
CA SER A 803 -22.16 47.04 -0.60
C SER A 803 -23.18 45.98 -0.21
N CYS A 804 -23.09 45.45 1.00
CA CYS A 804 -24.13 44.68 1.65
C CYS A 804 -24.16 45.18 3.10
N TYR A 805 -24.79 46.33 3.29
CA TYR A 805 -24.59 47.16 4.47
C TYR A 805 -25.92 47.76 4.95
N ASP A 806 -26.14 47.72 6.26
CA ASP A 806 -27.31 48.29 6.93
C ASP A 806 -26.92 49.61 7.62
N PHE A 807 -27.58 50.70 7.23
CA PHE A 807 -27.27 52.03 7.73
C PHE A 807 -27.74 52.24 9.18
N GLU A 808 -28.81 51.58 9.62
CA GLU A 808 -29.36 51.78 10.96
C GLU A 808 -28.49 51.11 12.01
N THR A 809 -28.02 49.90 11.72
CA THR A 809 -27.20 49.13 12.65
C THR A 809 -25.70 49.34 12.43
N ASN A 810 -25.29 49.87 11.26
CA ASN A 810 -23.89 49.97 10.83
C ASN A 810 -23.24 48.59 10.71
N ASP A 811 -23.99 47.58 10.25
CA ASP A 811 -23.51 46.21 10.06
C ASP A 811 -23.34 45.86 8.57
N GLY A 812 -22.36 45.01 8.28
CA GLY A 812 -22.05 44.54 6.92
C GLY A 812 -20.84 45.25 6.31
N PHE A 813 -20.70 45.20 4.98
CA PHE A 813 -19.52 45.74 4.28
C PHE A 813 -19.85 46.75 3.18
N VAL A 814 -18.90 47.66 2.93
CA VAL A 814 -18.90 48.59 1.80
C VAL A 814 -17.54 48.59 1.12
N LEU A 815 -17.48 48.24 -0.16
CA LEU A 815 -16.36 48.53 -1.04
C LEU A 815 -16.49 49.98 -1.53
N GLY A 816 -15.75 50.87 -0.87
CA GLY A 816 -15.84 52.31 -1.03
C GLY A 816 -14.63 52.95 -1.69
N TYR A 817 -14.85 54.07 -2.36
CA TYR A 817 -13.84 54.93 -2.93
C TYR A 817 -13.32 55.95 -1.91
N VAL A 818 -12.01 56.16 -1.87
CA VAL A 818 -11.39 57.24 -1.10
C VAL A 818 -10.65 58.19 -2.03
N ALA A 819 -11.11 59.44 -2.06
CA ALA A 819 -10.50 60.51 -2.84
C ALA A 819 -9.18 60.97 -2.20
N ASN A 820 -8.13 61.10 -3.01
CA ASN A 820 -6.88 61.76 -2.63
C ASN A 820 -6.76 63.12 -3.35
N SER A 821 -6.00 64.07 -2.78
CA SER A 821 -5.74 65.36 -3.41
C SER A 821 -5.03 65.23 -4.76
N ASN A 822 -4.23 64.17 -4.93
CA ASN A 822 -3.82 63.68 -6.24
C ASN A 822 -4.76 62.52 -6.65
N PRO A 823 -5.66 62.70 -7.65
CA PRO A 823 -6.57 61.65 -8.10
C PRO A 823 -5.88 60.33 -8.50
N SER A 824 -4.61 60.39 -8.92
CA SER A 824 -3.80 59.21 -9.24
C SER A 824 -3.41 58.37 -8.00
N ASN A 825 -3.58 58.92 -6.80
CA ASN A 825 -3.29 58.29 -5.52
C ASN A 825 -4.56 57.93 -4.73
N SER A 826 -5.73 58.10 -5.33
CA SER A 826 -6.98 57.62 -4.76
C SER A 826 -6.95 56.10 -4.63
N TYR A 827 -7.73 55.55 -3.70
CA TYR A 827 -7.70 54.12 -3.39
C TYR A 827 -9.08 53.58 -3.05
N SER A 828 -9.24 52.26 -3.16
CA SER A 828 -10.43 51.56 -2.69
C SER A 828 -10.20 51.05 -1.27
N LYS A 829 -11.27 51.04 -0.48
CA LYS A 829 -11.28 50.46 0.88
C LYS A 829 -12.47 49.51 1.02
N VAL A 830 -12.29 48.49 1.85
CA VAL A 830 -13.42 47.75 2.43
C VAL A 830 -13.64 48.32 3.82
N THR A 831 -14.85 48.84 4.06
CA THR A 831 -15.35 49.18 5.39
C THR A 831 -16.20 48.03 5.91
N TRP A 832 -16.02 47.68 7.18
CA TRP A 832 -16.69 46.59 7.87
C TRP A 832 -17.26 47.08 9.20
N ALA A 833 -18.53 46.75 9.47
CA ALA A 833 -19.20 47.03 10.73
C ALA A 833 -19.07 48.49 11.18
N ASP A 834 -18.71 48.71 12.45
CA ASP A 834 -18.68 49.99 13.17
C ASP A 834 -17.63 51.02 12.71
N GLY A 835 -17.04 50.84 11.54
CA GLY A 835 -16.14 51.79 10.89
C GLY A 835 -14.72 51.29 10.67
N ASN A 836 -14.44 50.00 10.92
CA ASN A 836 -13.15 49.40 10.59
C ASN A 836 -12.97 49.37 9.08
N ALA A 837 -11.94 50.05 8.58
CA ALA A 837 -11.69 50.14 7.15
C ALA A 837 -10.24 49.77 6.82
N ARG A 838 -10.06 48.97 5.77
CA ARG A 838 -8.74 48.65 5.22
C ARG A 838 -8.68 48.99 3.75
N ARG A 839 -7.56 49.56 3.34
CA ARG A 839 -7.23 49.78 1.94
C ARG A 839 -7.08 48.44 1.23
N CYS A 840 -7.66 48.32 0.05
CA CYS A 840 -7.77 47.04 -0.69
C CYS A 840 -7.47 47.15 -2.20
N GLY A 841 -6.94 48.29 -2.64
CA GLY A 841 -6.58 48.50 -4.04
C GLY A 841 -6.26 49.96 -4.37
N ALA A 842 -5.80 50.21 -5.59
CA ALA A 842 -5.55 51.55 -6.15
C ALA A 842 -6.75 51.97 -7.00
N ALA A 843 -7.33 53.14 -6.73
CA ALA A 843 -8.48 53.60 -7.50
C ALA A 843 -8.03 54.15 -8.86
N GLY A 844 -8.87 54.00 -9.88
CA GLY A 844 -8.53 54.28 -11.27
C GLY A 844 -7.83 53.15 -12.01
N ARG A 845 -7.57 52.01 -11.34
CA ARG A 845 -6.99 50.79 -11.93
C ARG A 845 -7.92 49.61 -11.70
N ARG A 846 -7.77 48.56 -12.51
CA ARG A 846 -8.42 47.28 -12.27
C ARG A 846 -7.79 46.58 -11.06
N ASN A 847 -8.62 46.12 -10.14
CA ASN A 847 -8.23 45.42 -8.92
C ASN A 847 -9.14 44.20 -8.72
N ILE A 848 -8.69 43.27 -7.89
CA ILE A 848 -9.51 42.16 -7.41
C ILE A 848 -9.43 42.10 -5.89
N ILE A 849 -10.58 41.85 -5.25
CA ILE A 849 -10.67 41.53 -3.82
C ILE A 849 -11.45 40.24 -3.64
N VAL A 850 -11.11 39.52 -2.57
CA VAL A 850 -11.89 38.37 -2.11
C VAL A 850 -12.28 38.60 -0.65
N LEU A 851 -13.57 38.57 -0.38
CA LEU A 851 -14.15 38.68 0.96
C LEU A 851 -14.50 37.28 1.45
N ARG A 852 -14.02 36.91 2.63
CA ARG A 852 -14.28 35.63 3.29
C ARG A 852 -14.89 35.89 4.66
N HIS A 853 -16.07 35.31 4.90
CA HIS A 853 -16.79 35.43 6.17
C HIS A 853 -17.31 34.07 6.61
N GLN A 854 -17.12 33.77 7.90
CA GLN A 854 -17.67 32.58 8.54
C GLN A 854 -18.93 32.95 9.29
N LYS A 855 -20.00 32.17 9.13
CA LYS A 855 -21.26 32.37 9.86
C LYS A 855 -21.00 32.50 11.36
N GLY A 856 -21.64 33.47 12.00
CA GLY A 856 -21.46 33.73 13.44
C GLY A 856 -20.19 34.50 13.81
N SER A 857 -19.31 34.80 12.84
CA SER A 857 -18.09 35.54 13.10
C SER A 857 -18.29 37.05 13.04
N SER A 858 -17.65 37.79 13.96
CA SER A 858 -17.49 39.24 13.84
C SER A 858 -16.33 39.64 12.92
N LEU A 859 -15.53 38.69 12.45
CA LEU A 859 -14.36 38.92 11.59
C LEU A 859 -14.74 38.76 10.10
N LEU A 860 -14.41 39.78 9.31
CA LEU A 860 -14.31 39.67 7.85
C LEU A 860 -12.84 39.58 7.45
N THR A 861 -12.48 38.54 6.68
CA THR A 861 -11.16 38.43 6.07
C THR A 861 -11.22 38.96 4.65
N VAL A 862 -10.32 39.88 4.31
CA VAL A 862 -10.23 40.49 2.98
C VAL A 862 -8.87 40.15 2.39
N TYR A 863 -8.87 39.52 1.22
CA TYR A 863 -7.68 39.29 0.43
C TYR A 863 -7.62 40.32 -0.68
N SER A 864 -6.46 40.95 -0.84
CA SER A 864 -6.21 41.95 -1.87
C SER A 864 -4.72 42.08 -2.15
N PHE A 865 -4.36 42.42 -3.38
CA PHE A 865 -3.03 42.94 -3.66
C PHE A 865 -3.03 44.48 -3.57
N ASN A 866 -1.91 45.06 -3.15
CA ASN A 866 -1.74 46.49 -2.91
C ASN A 866 -2.61 46.99 -1.74
N GLY A 867 -2.92 46.10 -0.80
CA GLY A 867 -3.61 46.40 0.45
C GLY A 867 -2.60 46.76 1.52
N ALA A 868 -2.75 47.90 2.20
CA ALA A 868 -1.80 48.34 3.22
C ALA A 868 -2.48 48.65 4.56
N PRO A 869 -1.87 48.31 5.72
CA PRO A 869 -2.32 48.77 7.02
C PRO A 869 -2.05 50.28 7.26
N THR A 870 -1.04 50.85 6.58
CA THR A 870 -0.56 52.23 6.73
C THR A 870 -0.04 52.82 5.40
N THR A 871 0.12 54.14 5.36
CA THR A 871 0.01 55.07 4.21
C THR A 871 1.16 55.13 3.19
N SER A 872 1.84 54.03 2.82
CA SER A 872 2.85 54.07 1.75
C SER A 872 2.26 53.85 0.33
N ASP A 873 3.02 54.33 -0.66
CA ASP A 873 2.66 54.60 -2.07
C ASP A 873 1.69 53.57 -2.73
N PRO A 874 0.55 54.02 -3.31
CA PRO A 874 -0.41 53.20 -4.07
C PRO A 874 0.11 52.31 -5.18
N LEU A 875 1.35 52.55 -5.59
CA LEU A 875 1.90 52.02 -6.81
C LEU A 875 2.81 50.81 -6.57
N TYR A 876 2.94 50.33 -5.34
CA TYR A 876 3.73 49.15 -5.03
C TYR A 876 2.90 47.89 -5.25
N TYR A 877 3.45 46.98 -6.03
CA TYR A 877 2.77 45.77 -6.41
C TYR A 877 3.24 44.63 -5.54
N ASP A 878 2.34 44.16 -4.68
CA ASP A 878 2.69 43.10 -3.76
C ASP A 878 2.93 41.80 -4.54
N ILE A 879 3.99 41.10 -4.14
CA ILE A 879 4.33 39.75 -4.64
C ILE A 879 3.31 38.75 -4.09
N GLU A 880 2.85 38.95 -2.86
CA GLU A 880 1.89 38.10 -2.17
C GLU A 880 0.58 38.83 -1.89
N ALA A 881 -0.52 38.08 -1.84
CA ALA A 881 -1.81 38.63 -1.49
C ALA A 881 -1.79 39.08 -0.02
N THR A 882 -2.18 40.33 0.25
CA THR A 882 -2.32 40.80 1.62
C THR A 882 -3.62 40.26 2.21
N ARG A 883 -3.50 39.52 3.32
CA ARG A 883 -4.62 39.08 4.16
C ARG A 883 -4.92 40.13 5.22
N LEU A 884 -6.05 40.82 5.08
CA LEU A 884 -6.51 41.90 5.96
C LEU A 884 -7.64 41.40 6.86
N LEU A 885 -7.45 41.48 8.18
CA LEU A 885 -8.45 41.09 9.16
C LEU A 885 -9.22 42.34 9.65
N LEU A 886 -10.54 42.35 9.45
CA LEU A 886 -11.43 43.40 9.92
C LEU A 886 -12.36 42.83 11.00
N ASN A 887 -12.08 43.15 12.26
CA ASN A 887 -12.87 42.69 13.41
C ASN A 887 -14.00 43.67 13.71
N GLY A 888 -15.25 43.24 13.62
CA GLY A 888 -16.39 43.97 14.18
C GLY A 888 -16.46 43.80 15.70
N GLN A 889 -17.08 44.76 16.39
CA GLN A 889 -17.32 44.65 17.84
C GLN A 889 -18.34 43.56 18.21
N ARG A 890 -19.12 43.10 17.23
CA ARG A 890 -20.18 42.10 17.41
C ARG A 890 -20.38 41.30 16.12
N GLU A 891 -21.04 40.15 16.27
CA GLU A 891 -21.55 39.36 15.14
C GLU A 891 -22.39 40.24 14.20
N GLN A 892 -22.15 40.11 12.90
CA GLN A 892 -22.82 40.92 11.89
C GLN A 892 -24.11 40.22 11.44
N VAL A 893 -25.25 40.74 11.88
CA VAL A 893 -26.57 40.23 11.51
C VAL A 893 -27.42 41.37 11.00
N CYS A 894 -27.67 41.42 9.68
CA CYS A 894 -28.52 42.43 9.04
C CYS A 894 -29.22 41.88 7.79
N ASN A 895 -30.31 42.53 7.39
CA ASN A 895 -31.12 42.13 6.23
C ASN A 895 -30.77 42.88 4.95
N ALA A 896 -29.59 43.52 4.90
CA ALA A 896 -29.15 44.28 3.74
C ALA A 896 -28.98 43.37 2.51
N TYR A 897 -29.36 43.89 1.34
CA TYR A 897 -29.16 43.23 0.06
C TYR A 897 -27.83 43.66 -0.55
N LEU A 898 -27.08 42.70 -1.09
CA LEU A 898 -25.88 42.97 -1.86
C LEU A 898 -26.25 43.83 -3.08
N THR A 899 -25.72 45.04 -3.10
CA THR A 899 -26.02 46.12 -4.03
C THR A 899 -24.73 46.61 -4.68
N PHE A 900 -24.77 46.82 -5.99
CA PHE A 900 -23.67 47.33 -6.79
C PHE A 900 -23.99 48.74 -7.31
N GLY A 901 -22.96 49.57 -7.44
CA GLY A 901 -23.05 50.96 -7.91
C GLY A 901 -23.52 51.97 -6.87
N ALA A 902 -24.01 51.54 -5.70
CA ALA A 902 -24.47 52.41 -4.62
C ALA A 902 -24.52 51.68 -3.26
N VAL A 903 -24.83 52.43 -2.19
CA VAL A 903 -25.35 51.88 -0.93
C VAL A 903 -26.87 51.99 -0.93
N ARG A 904 -27.56 50.87 -0.67
CA ARG A 904 -29.02 50.83 -0.52
C ARG A 904 -29.43 50.98 0.94
N TYR A 905 -30.51 51.72 1.20
CA TYR A 905 -31.23 51.75 2.46
C TYR A 905 -32.73 51.73 2.20
N ASP A 906 -33.49 51.01 3.03
CA ASP A 906 -34.93 50.89 2.89
C ASP A 906 -35.61 51.86 3.87
N GLU A 907 -36.26 52.91 3.37
CA GLU A 907 -36.97 53.90 4.18
C GLU A 907 -38.46 53.88 3.83
N SER A 908 -39.33 53.72 4.83
CA SER A 908 -40.79 53.69 4.65
C SER A 908 -41.29 52.71 3.57
N GLY A 909 -40.60 51.58 3.39
CA GLY A 909 -40.97 50.54 2.41
C GLY A 909 -40.53 50.81 0.96
N SER A 910 -39.71 51.85 0.73
CA SER A 910 -39.11 52.14 -0.58
C SER A 910 -37.59 52.05 -0.49
N ALA A 911 -36.96 51.43 -1.50
CA ALA A 911 -35.50 51.36 -1.61
C ALA A 911 -34.95 52.72 -2.07
N ILE A 912 -34.03 53.27 -1.30
CA ILE A 912 -33.32 54.51 -1.60
C ILE A 912 -31.83 54.18 -1.75
N TYR A 913 -31.15 54.89 -2.66
CA TYR A 913 -29.75 54.66 -2.98
C TYR A 913 -28.95 55.95 -2.75
N ALA A 914 -27.80 55.82 -2.09
CA ALA A 914 -26.86 56.90 -1.85
C ALA A 914 -25.42 56.45 -2.12
N LYS A 915 -24.51 57.44 -2.16
CA LYS A 915 -23.06 57.22 -2.40
C LYS A 915 -22.81 56.50 -3.73
N ASN A 916 -23.50 56.92 -4.80
CA ASN A 916 -23.39 56.28 -6.12
C ASN A 916 -21.97 56.36 -6.67
N ALA A 917 -21.46 55.26 -7.21
CA ALA A 917 -20.11 55.16 -7.76
C ALA A 917 -20.11 55.05 -9.28
N LYS A 918 -19.03 55.58 -9.88
CA LYS A 918 -18.64 55.39 -11.28
C LYS A 918 -17.55 54.31 -11.35
N GLY A 919 -17.76 53.25 -12.11
CA GLY A 919 -16.77 52.18 -12.17
C GLY A 919 -17.26 50.91 -12.85
N TRP A 920 -16.34 49.97 -13.05
CA TRP A 920 -16.60 48.65 -13.60
C TRP A 920 -16.66 47.59 -12.51
N ILE A 921 -17.61 46.68 -12.65
CA ILE A 921 -17.49 45.31 -12.14
C ILE A 921 -17.25 44.42 -13.35
N HIS A 922 -16.02 43.94 -13.51
CA HIS A 922 -15.65 43.06 -14.62
C HIS A 922 -16.15 41.63 -14.39
N TRP A 923 -16.08 41.18 -13.15
CA TRP A 923 -16.60 39.87 -12.73
C TRP A 923 -16.85 39.86 -11.23
N CYS A 924 -17.97 39.27 -10.81
CA CYS A 924 -18.27 39.05 -9.41
C CYS A 924 -18.99 37.73 -9.21
N LYS A 925 -18.46 36.88 -8.32
CA LYS A 925 -19.03 35.57 -7.99
C LYS A 925 -19.04 35.36 -6.48
N VAL A 926 -20.14 34.80 -5.99
CA VAL A 926 -20.31 34.38 -4.60
C VAL A 926 -20.33 32.85 -4.50
N TRP A 927 -19.66 32.31 -3.50
CA TRP A 927 -19.78 30.94 -3.03
C TRP A 927 -20.42 30.98 -1.66
N TYR A 928 -21.50 30.24 -1.47
CA TYR A 928 -22.26 30.17 -0.22
C TYR A 928 -21.62 29.21 0.79
N ASP A 929 -20.30 29.30 0.91
CA ASP A 929 -19.50 28.59 1.90
C ASP A 929 -18.17 29.31 2.13
N ASP A 930 -17.47 28.93 3.21
CA ASP A 930 -16.10 29.32 3.46
C ASP A 930 -15.15 28.44 2.61
N LEU A 931 -14.57 29.02 1.55
CA LEU A 931 -13.66 28.30 0.66
C LEU A 931 -12.25 28.11 1.24
N GLY A 932 -11.94 28.66 2.42
CA GLY A 932 -10.62 28.53 3.01
C GLY A 932 -9.62 29.58 2.51
N ASP A 933 -8.44 29.62 3.13
CA ASP A 933 -7.37 30.57 2.83
C ASP A 933 -6.72 30.28 1.47
N ASP A 934 -6.46 29.00 1.14
CA ASP A 934 -5.78 28.59 -0.10
C ASP A 934 -6.60 28.96 -1.34
N CYS A 935 -7.90 28.65 -1.34
CA CYS A 935 -8.78 29.05 -2.44
C CYS A 935 -8.90 30.57 -2.54
N CYS A 936 -8.98 31.30 -1.42
CA CYS A 936 -9.07 32.76 -1.45
C CYS A 936 -7.80 33.42 -2.00
N GLN A 937 -6.61 32.91 -1.64
CA GLN A 937 -5.34 33.38 -2.20
C GLN A 937 -5.23 33.11 -3.70
N LYS A 938 -5.71 31.95 -4.16
CA LYS A 938 -5.79 31.60 -5.59
C LYS A 938 -6.79 32.48 -6.35
N LEU A 939 -7.97 32.77 -5.77
CA LEU A 939 -8.97 33.65 -6.38
C LEU A 939 -8.48 35.09 -6.55
N VAL A 940 -7.73 35.61 -5.58
CA VAL A 940 -7.23 37.00 -5.63
C VAL A 940 -5.94 37.14 -6.43
N SER A 941 -5.29 36.04 -6.83
CA SER A 941 -3.98 36.02 -7.49
C SER A 941 -3.92 36.96 -8.70
N TRP A 942 -4.99 36.98 -9.50
CA TRP A 942 -5.08 37.76 -10.72
C TRP A 942 -6.50 38.19 -11.08
N THR A 943 -6.62 39.31 -11.79
CA THR A 943 -7.90 39.77 -12.35
C THR A 943 -8.31 38.89 -13.53
N HIS A 944 -9.60 38.90 -13.89
CA HIS A 944 -10.12 38.11 -15.01
C HIS A 944 -9.82 38.76 -16.36
N GLU A 945 -8.60 39.23 -16.58
CA GLU A 945 -8.13 39.77 -17.86
C GLU A 945 -7.84 38.65 -18.86
N THR A 946 -7.98 38.95 -20.15
CA THR A 946 -7.65 38.01 -21.23
C THR A 946 -6.27 38.32 -21.78
N SER A 947 -5.40 37.31 -21.74
CA SER A 947 -4.10 37.31 -22.41
C SER A 947 -4.19 36.60 -23.76
N ARG A 948 -3.32 36.97 -24.71
CA ARG A 948 -3.20 36.29 -26.01
C ARG A 948 -1.78 35.77 -26.13
N ALA A 949 -1.60 34.48 -25.87
CA ALA A 949 -0.32 33.81 -25.94
C ALA A 949 -0.01 33.44 -27.40
N VAL A 950 1.06 34.00 -27.95
CA VAL A 950 1.51 33.82 -29.33
C VAL A 950 2.60 32.77 -29.36
N TYR A 951 2.46 31.78 -30.24
CA TYR A 951 3.45 30.75 -30.47
C TYR A 951 4.71 31.34 -31.12
N ILE A 952 5.85 31.15 -30.47
CA ILE A 952 7.15 31.70 -30.89
C ILE A 952 8.16 30.63 -31.31
N GLY A 953 7.77 29.36 -31.31
CA GLY A 953 8.56 28.23 -31.77
C GLY A 953 8.67 27.07 -30.77
N SER A 954 9.36 26.01 -31.19
CA SER A 954 9.66 24.81 -30.41
C SER A 954 11.13 24.78 -29.98
N ASP A 955 11.43 23.98 -28.96
CA ASP A 955 12.78 23.57 -28.58
C ASP A 955 13.73 24.69 -28.12
N ARG A 956 13.21 25.82 -27.64
CA ARG A 956 14.06 26.98 -27.30
C ARG A 956 14.52 27.05 -25.83
N GLN A 957 13.91 26.27 -24.94
CA GLN A 957 14.16 26.22 -23.49
C GLN A 957 14.16 24.76 -23.02
N LEU A 958 15.19 24.36 -22.27
CA LEU A 958 15.33 23.01 -21.74
C LEU A 958 14.36 22.78 -20.57
N LEU A 959 13.83 21.57 -20.43
CA LEU A 959 13.05 21.18 -19.26
C LEU A 959 13.94 21.20 -17.99
N SER A 960 13.36 21.54 -16.84
CA SER A 960 14.09 21.67 -15.57
C SER A 960 14.82 20.39 -15.16
N ASP A 961 14.21 19.23 -15.41
CA ASP A 961 14.68 17.89 -15.10
C ASP A 961 15.56 17.26 -16.20
N SER A 962 15.75 17.95 -17.34
CA SER A 962 16.49 17.41 -18.48
C SER A 962 17.67 18.28 -18.89
N GLN A 963 18.76 17.64 -19.32
CA GLN A 963 19.92 18.32 -19.91
C GLN A 963 19.86 18.38 -21.45
N VAL A 964 18.89 17.68 -22.06
CA VAL A 964 18.83 17.48 -23.52
C VAL A 964 17.43 17.67 -24.11
N LEU A 965 16.37 17.48 -23.32
CA LEU A 965 15.00 17.67 -23.78
C LEU A 965 14.56 19.11 -23.57
N ALA A 966 14.06 19.71 -24.64
CA ALA A 966 13.44 21.03 -24.63
C ALA A 966 11.91 20.94 -24.71
N ALA A 967 11.25 21.98 -24.19
CA ALA A 967 9.80 22.12 -24.30
C ALA A 967 9.37 22.24 -25.76
N ASP A 968 8.26 21.61 -26.12
CA ASP A 968 7.83 21.48 -27.51
C ASP A 968 7.12 22.73 -28.02
N ALA A 969 6.40 23.46 -27.16
CA ALA A 969 5.76 24.70 -27.55
C ALA A 969 6.14 25.84 -26.60
N GLN A 970 6.36 27.02 -27.17
CA GLN A 970 6.67 28.21 -26.41
C GLN A 970 5.83 29.37 -26.85
N PHE A 971 5.43 30.17 -25.86
CA PHE A 971 4.51 31.27 -26.06
C PHE A 971 5.01 32.54 -25.38
N PHE A 972 4.78 33.68 -26.01
CA PHE A 972 4.83 35.00 -25.37
C PHE A 972 3.49 35.71 -25.56
N ASP A 973 3.04 36.42 -24.55
CA ASP A 973 1.84 37.24 -24.65
C ASP A 973 2.01 38.31 -25.75
N ALA A 974 0.98 38.55 -26.54
CA ALA A 974 0.96 39.58 -27.59
C ALA A 974 0.92 41.00 -27.02
N ALA A 975 0.54 41.13 -25.76
CA ALA A 975 0.47 42.38 -25.02
C ALA A 975 1.06 42.16 -23.61
N PRO A 976 1.79 43.14 -23.06
CA PRO A 976 2.22 43.09 -21.68
C PRO A 976 1.02 43.06 -20.74
N LEU A 977 1.25 42.57 -19.52
CA LEU A 977 0.28 42.65 -18.42
C LEU A 977 -0.20 44.11 -18.27
N GLU A 978 -1.49 44.32 -17.98
CA GLU A 978 -2.04 45.66 -17.72
C GLU A 978 -1.27 46.37 -16.58
N MET A 979 -0.71 45.55 -15.69
CA MET A 979 0.08 45.95 -14.55
C MET A 979 1.57 46.14 -14.89
N LEU A 980 2.05 47.38 -14.73
CA LEU A 980 3.49 47.70 -14.82
C LEU A 980 4.22 47.19 -13.58
N SER A 981 5.44 46.68 -13.70
CA SER A 981 6.25 46.27 -12.54
C SER A 981 7.66 46.84 -12.60
N ALA A 982 8.30 46.98 -11.45
CA ALA A 982 9.74 47.26 -11.38
C ALA A 982 10.51 45.94 -11.47
N PHE A 983 11.77 46.00 -11.91
CA PHE A 983 12.61 44.81 -11.92
C PHE A 983 13.00 44.40 -10.50
N SER A 984 13.34 45.40 -9.67
CA SER A 984 13.52 45.28 -8.21
C SER A 984 13.38 46.66 -7.53
N ASP A 985 13.24 46.68 -6.21
CA ASP A 985 13.12 47.89 -5.38
C ASP A 985 14.17 47.94 -4.26
N ASP A 986 15.02 46.91 -4.14
CA ASP A 986 15.96 46.76 -3.03
C ASP A 986 17.31 47.42 -3.35
N SER A 987 17.77 48.26 -2.43
CA SER A 987 19.11 48.83 -2.39
C SER A 987 20.21 47.80 -2.02
N GLY A 988 19.89 46.53 -1.78
CA GLY A 988 20.88 45.46 -1.51
C GLY A 988 21.41 44.78 -2.78
N LEU A 989 20.71 44.88 -3.91
CA LEU A 989 21.01 44.16 -5.16
C LEU A 989 22.05 44.85 -6.05
N TYR A 990 22.72 45.90 -5.56
CA TYR A 990 23.74 46.65 -6.31
C TYR A 990 24.93 45.80 -6.82
N SER A 991 25.10 44.55 -6.34
CA SER A 991 26.30 43.74 -6.57
C SER A 991 26.09 42.44 -7.36
N THR A 992 24.86 42.05 -7.74
CA THR A 992 24.62 40.75 -8.41
C THR A 992 23.81 40.77 -9.70
N GLY A 993 22.96 41.79 -9.95
CA GLY A 993 22.43 42.10 -11.28
C GLY A 993 21.87 40.96 -12.15
N THR A 994 21.15 39.96 -11.60
CA THR A 994 20.66 38.77 -12.34
C THR A 994 19.13 38.72 -12.46
N TRP A 995 18.63 37.97 -13.44
CA TRP A 995 17.21 37.56 -13.54
C TRP A 995 16.80 36.63 -12.39
N ASP A 996 17.65 35.64 -12.12
CA ASP A 996 17.46 34.69 -11.03
C ASP A 996 17.35 35.41 -9.68
N ASN A 997 16.30 35.08 -8.91
CA ASN A 997 15.92 35.69 -7.64
C ASN A 997 15.61 37.21 -7.70
N SER A 998 15.36 37.78 -8.88
CA SER A 998 14.86 39.16 -8.98
C SER A 998 13.40 39.23 -8.49
N LYS A 999 12.98 40.39 -7.96
CA LYS A 999 11.59 40.57 -7.53
C LYS A 999 10.60 40.40 -8.67
N LEU A 1000 10.99 40.75 -9.89
CA LEU A 1000 10.17 40.53 -11.08
C LEU A 1000 10.02 39.05 -11.42
N GLN A 1001 11.08 38.25 -11.27
CA GLN A 1001 11.00 36.80 -11.44
C GLN A 1001 10.11 36.18 -10.36
N VAL A 1002 10.31 36.55 -9.09
CA VAL A 1002 9.46 36.07 -7.99
C VAL A 1002 8.00 36.45 -8.22
N PHE A 1003 7.73 37.66 -8.70
CA PHE A 1003 6.40 38.12 -9.08
C PHE A 1003 5.77 37.26 -10.20
N CYS A 1004 6.56 36.92 -11.23
CA CYS A 1004 6.12 36.03 -12.31
C CYS A 1004 5.74 34.63 -11.78
N GLU A 1005 6.59 34.03 -10.96
CA GLU A 1005 6.39 32.65 -10.47
C GLU A 1005 5.35 32.53 -9.36
N SER A 1006 5.23 33.52 -8.48
CA SER A 1006 4.30 33.46 -7.34
C SER A 1006 2.90 33.95 -7.67
N ARG A 1007 2.79 35.01 -8.49
CA ARG A 1007 1.51 35.69 -8.73
C ARG A 1007 1.00 35.51 -10.14
N VAL A 1008 1.84 35.73 -11.16
CA VAL A 1008 1.38 35.60 -12.55
C VAL A 1008 1.06 34.14 -12.86
N PHE A 1009 1.92 33.20 -12.48
CA PHE A 1009 1.67 31.76 -12.64
C PHE A 1009 0.40 31.32 -11.90
N ALA A 1010 0.25 31.69 -10.63
CA ALA A 1010 -0.97 31.42 -9.84
C ALA A 1010 -2.24 32.05 -10.44
N GLY A 1011 -2.06 33.09 -11.26
CA GLY A 1011 -3.09 33.76 -12.03
C GLY A 1011 -3.60 33.00 -13.26
N TYR A 1012 -2.89 31.98 -13.74
CA TYR A 1012 -3.40 31.15 -14.83
C TYR A 1012 -4.43 30.12 -14.31
N PRO A 1013 -5.48 29.79 -15.07
CA PRO A 1013 -6.37 28.67 -14.72
C PRO A 1013 -5.59 27.37 -14.48
N GLN A 1014 -6.08 26.49 -13.62
CA GLN A 1014 -5.32 25.31 -13.17
C GLN A 1014 -4.94 24.36 -14.32
N GLU A 1015 -5.78 24.25 -15.36
CA GLU A 1015 -5.46 23.47 -16.56
C GLU A 1015 -4.22 23.99 -17.30
N TRP A 1016 -4.00 25.30 -17.28
CA TRP A 1016 -2.84 25.92 -17.89
C TRP A 1016 -1.60 25.79 -17.00
N GLN A 1017 -1.75 25.92 -15.68
CA GLN A 1017 -0.67 25.61 -14.74
C GLN A 1017 -0.20 24.15 -14.89
N SER A 1018 -1.13 23.22 -15.11
CA SER A 1018 -0.85 21.80 -15.33
C SER A 1018 -0.17 21.53 -16.68
N ALA A 1019 -0.58 22.24 -17.74
CA ALA A 1019 0.04 22.13 -19.06
C ALA A 1019 1.46 22.73 -19.09
N MET A 1020 1.68 23.86 -18.43
CA MET A 1020 2.96 24.56 -18.40
C MET A 1020 4.07 23.70 -17.77
N LYS A 1021 5.28 23.81 -18.32
CA LYS A 1021 6.47 23.11 -17.83
C LYS A 1021 7.45 24.09 -17.19
N LEU A 1022 8.03 23.65 -16.07
CA LEU A 1022 9.17 24.31 -15.45
C LEU A 1022 10.38 24.13 -16.37
N VAL A 1023 10.95 25.24 -16.86
CA VAL A 1023 12.06 25.23 -17.83
C VAL A 1023 13.27 25.97 -17.28
N LYS A 1024 14.46 25.66 -17.83
CA LYS A 1024 15.71 26.36 -17.57
C LYS A 1024 15.78 27.61 -18.40
N VAL A 1025 15.69 28.76 -17.75
CA VAL A 1025 15.75 30.07 -18.39
C VAL A 1025 17.11 30.69 -18.13
N TYR A 1026 17.84 30.96 -19.21
CA TYR A 1026 19.19 31.49 -19.13
C TYR A 1026 19.19 33.02 -19.22
N ALA A 1027 19.92 33.66 -18.32
CA ALA A 1027 20.22 35.08 -18.34
C ALA A 1027 21.67 35.34 -17.92
N SER A 1028 22.29 36.38 -18.48
CA SER A 1028 23.62 36.84 -18.08
C SER A 1028 23.59 37.31 -16.64
N ARG A 1029 24.74 37.21 -15.97
CA ARG A 1029 24.95 37.74 -14.63
C ARG A 1029 25.10 39.28 -14.60
N GLY A 1030 25.26 39.92 -15.75
CA GLY A 1030 25.48 41.38 -15.84
C GLY A 1030 26.86 41.81 -15.33
N ALA A 1031 27.08 43.13 -15.18
CA ALA A 1031 28.29 43.72 -14.60
C ALA A 1031 29.62 43.25 -15.23
N ASN A 1032 29.70 43.23 -16.57
CA ASN A 1032 30.84 42.77 -17.38
C ASN A 1032 31.18 41.28 -17.23
N SER A 1033 30.27 40.45 -16.72
CA SER A 1033 30.47 39.00 -16.64
C SER A 1033 30.01 38.30 -17.92
N ASN A 1034 30.83 37.37 -18.43
CA ASN A 1034 30.44 36.42 -19.48
C ASN A 1034 29.69 35.18 -18.91
N GLU A 1035 29.42 35.17 -17.61
CA GLU A 1035 28.70 34.12 -16.92
C GLU A 1035 27.19 34.20 -17.22
N VAL A 1036 26.61 33.06 -17.57
CA VAL A 1036 25.17 32.90 -17.77
C VAL A 1036 24.67 31.91 -16.72
N THR A 1037 23.63 32.30 -16.00
CA THR A 1037 23.03 31.52 -14.91
C THR A 1037 21.64 31.05 -15.32
N PRO A 1038 21.30 29.76 -15.17
CA PRO A 1038 19.94 29.29 -15.35
C PRO A 1038 19.09 29.57 -14.10
N SER A 1039 17.87 30.04 -14.31
CA SER A 1039 16.76 29.98 -13.34
C SER A 1039 15.77 28.89 -13.76
N LEU A 1040 14.92 28.45 -12.82
CA LEU A 1040 13.81 27.54 -13.10
C LEU A 1040 12.52 28.34 -13.06
N ASP A 1041 11.87 28.51 -14.21
CA ASP A 1041 10.71 29.38 -14.34
C ASP A 1041 9.58 28.69 -15.13
N HIS A 1042 8.34 28.88 -14.69
CA HIS A 1042 7.15 28.60 -15.50
C HIS A 1042 6.80 29.81 -16.38
N ILE A 1043 6.98 31.01 -15.84
CA ILE A 1043 6.69 32.30 -16.46
C ILE A 1043 7.97 33.12 -16.54
N TYR A 1044 8.38 33.47 -17.76
CA TYR A 1044 9.62 34.22 -18.00
C TYR A 1044 9.43 35.34 -19.01
N LEU A 1045 10.39 36.27 -19.05
CA LEU A 1045 10.45 37.35 -20.03
C LEU A 1045 11.38 36.94 -21.19
N PRO A 1046 11.23 37.51 -22.39
CA PRO A 1046 12.19 37.27 -23.46
C PRO A 1046 13.54 37.90 -23.11
N ALA A 1047 14.62 37.27 -23.54
CA ALA A 1047 15.96 37.86 -23.47
C ALA A 1047 16.13 38.93 -24.55
N PHE A 1048 17.00 39.89 -24.29
CA PHE A 1048 17.27 40.99 -25.20
C PHE A 1048 17.79 40.51 -26.57
N CYS A 1049 18.66 39.50 -26.58
CA CYS A 1049 19.17 38.88 -27.80
C CYS A 1049 18.09 38.17 -28.63
N GLU A 1050 17.05 37.64 -27.97
CA GLU A 1050 15.92 36.97 -28.63
C GLU A 1050 15.02 37.95 -29.39
N VAL A 1051 14.99 39.21 -28.97
CA VAL A 1051 14.10 40.25 -29.52
C VAL A 1051 14.79 41.11 -30.59
N MET A 1052 16.12 41.31 -30.48
CA MET A 1052 16.84 42.34 -31.23
C MET A 1052 18.05 41.84 -32.03
N ASN A 1053 18.33 40.54 -32.00
CA ASN A 1053 19.44 39.91 -32.74
C ASN A 1053 20.80 40.57 -32.44
N VAL A 1054 21.17 40.64 -31.16
CA VAL A 1054 22.41 41.28 -30.71
C VAL A 1054 23.52 40.24 -30.56
N GLN A 1055 24.67 40.47 -31.21
CA GLN A 1055 25.77 39.51 -31.30
C GLN A 1055 27.00 39.83 -30.44
N THR A 1056 26.85 40.55 -29.32
CA THR A 1056 27.97 40.76 -28.38
C THR A 1056 28.23 39.50 -27.55
N GLU A 1057 29.49 39.13 -27.30
CA GLU A 1057 29.88 37.88 -26.61
C GLU A 1057 29.18 37.69 -25.24
N ILE A 1058 28.92 38.78 -24.53
CA ILE A 1058 28.28 38.80 -23.20
C ILE A 1058 26.82 38.29 -23.25
N TYR A 1059 26.13 38.49 -24.38
CA TYR A 1059 24.72 38.14 -24.58
C TYR A 1059 24.48 37.00 -25.56
N GLN A 1060 25.48 36.62 -26.36
CA GLN A 1060 25.39 35.49 -27.29
C GLN A 1060 25.06 34.16 -26.59
N ARG A 1061 25.52 33.96 -25.35
CA ARG A 1061 25.25 32.74 -24.58
C ARG A 1061 23.86 32.66 -23.95
N GLU A 1062 23.13 33.78 -23.85
CA GLU A 1062 21.69 33.75 -23.52
C GLU A 1062 20.85 33.19 -24.68
N GLN A 1063 21.46 33.05 -25.87
CA GLN A 1063 20.82 32.71 -27.14
C GLN A 1063 21.26 31.33 -27.65
N GLU A 1064 21.03 30.26 -26.91
CA GLU A 1064 21.26 28.90 -27.45
C GLU A 1064 20.28 28.56 -28.60
N SER A 1065 19.15 29.29 -28.71
CA SER A 1065 17.99 28.93 -29.54
C SER A 1065 17.65 29.94 -30.66
N GLY A 1066 18.50 30.94 -30.90
CA GLY A 1066 18.31 31.93 -31.98
C GLY A 1066 17.34 33.08 -31.68
N VAL A 1067 17.12 33.96 -32.65
CA VAL A 1067 16.21 35.12 -32.56
C VAL A 1067 14.76 34.64 -32.67
N ILE A 1068 13.81 35.35 -32.04
CA ILE A 1068 12.38 35.10 -32.20
C ILE A 1068 11.88 35.87 -33.43
N ASP A 1069 11.50 35.15 -34.48
CA ASP A 1069 11.05 35.75 -35.75
C ASP A 1069 9.85 36.69 -35.57
N TYR A 1070 8.92 36.36 -34.66
CA TYR A 1070 7.76 37.20 -34.34
C TYR A 1070 8.16 38.63 -33.94
N PHE A 1071 9.25 38.77 -33.17
CA PHE A 1071 9.72 40.07 -32.69
C PHE A 1071 10.60 40.82 -33.69
N LEU A 1072 10.98 40.27 -34.85
CA LEU A 1072 11.76 41.00 -35.84
C LEU A 1072 11.02 42.23 -36.39
N ASN A 1073 9.70 42.15 -36.45
CA ASN A 1073 8.86 43.28 -36.82
C ASN A 1073 8.80 44.32 -35.69
N ARG A 1074 9.27 45.54 -35.98
CA ARG A 1074 9.28 46.67 -35.04
C ARG A 1074 7.90 46.97 -34.45
N ALA A 1075 6.83 46.86 -35.24
CA ALA A 1075 5.47 47.10 -34.77
C ALA A 1075 5.03 46.07 -33.72
N LYS A 1076 5.56 44.84 -33.78
CA LYS A 1076 5.30 43.78 -32.77
C LYS A 1076 6.03 44.00 -31.45
N ARG A 1077 7.06 44.86 -31.46
CA ARG A 1077 7.78 45.28 -30.25
C ARG A 1077 7.21 46.55 -29.64
N THR A 1078 6.33 47.25 -30.36
CA THR A 1078 5.59 48.41 -29.88
C THR A 1078 4.33 47.93 -29.15
N LEU A 1079 4.38 47.94 -27.83
CA LEU A 1079 3.40 47.26 -26.99
C LEU A 1079 2.63 48.19 -26.07
N PHE A 1080 1.37 47.84 -25.81
CA PHE A 1080 0.44 48.57 -24.98
C PHE A 1080 -0.10 47.62 -23.90
N PRO A 1081 0.21 47.85 -22.61
CA PRO A 1081 -0.27 47.03 -21.50
C PRO A 1081 -1.78 46.75 -21.58
N GLY A 1082 -2.20 45.49 -21.47
CA GLY A 1082 -3.62 45.10 -21.49
C GLY A 1082 -4.36 45.30 -22.82
N ILE A 1083 -3.71 45.81 -23.88
CA ILE A 1083 -4.33 45.99 -25.20
C ILE A 1083 -3.74 44.99 -26.18
N ILE A 1084 -4.56 44.02 -26.57
CA ILE A 1084 -4.23 43.08 -27.62
C ILE A 1084 -4.57 43.73 -28.97
N LEU A 1085 -3.56 43.92 -29.82
CA LEU A 1085 -3.72 44.36 -31.21
C LEU A 1085 -3.96 43.12 -32.10
N ASP A 1086 -4.99 43.16 -32.95
CA ASP A 1086 -5.27 42.05 -33.88
C ASP A 1086 -4.29 42.05 -35.06
N ASP A 1087 -3.84 40.86 -35.46
CA ASP A 1087 -2.87 40.64 -36.54
C ASP A 1087 -3.47 40.72 -37.96
N ARG A 1088 -4.68 41.27 -38.10
CA ARG A 1088 -5.36 41.29 -39.40
C ARG A 1088 -4.80 42.36 -40.31
N ASP A 1089 -4.13 41.87 -41.35
CA ASP A 1089 -3.70 42.57 -42.55
C ASP A 1089 -4.82 43.44 -43.14
N SER A 1090 -4.74 44.74 -42.84
CA SER A 1090 -5.09 45.96 -43.60
C SER A 1090 -6.27 46.04 -44.60
N SER A 1091 -7.09 45.01 -44.85
CA SER A 1091 -7.94 45.01 -46.05
C SER A 1091 -9.46 44.95 -45.86
N THR A 1092 -10.01 44.56 -44.70
CA THR A 1092 -11.47 44.67 -44.50
C THR A 1092 -11.85 44.63 -43.01
N ALA A 1093 -12.29 45.78 -42.48
CA ALA A 1093 -12.90 46.00 -41.15
C ALA A 1093 -12.00 45.95 -39.88
N GLY A 1094 -10.67 46.05 -40.01
CA GLY A 1094 -9.72 46.08 -38.88
C GLY A 1094 -9.14 47.47 -38.54
N ARG A 1095 -8.65 47.63 -37.31
CA ARG A 1095 -7.96 48.82 -36.77
C ARG A 1095 -6.92 49.37 -37.76
N ARG A 1096 -6.91 50.69 -37.97
CA ARG A 1096 -6.06 51.35 -38.98
C ARG A 1096 -4.75 51.83 -38.37
N TYR A 1097 -3.68 51.75 -39.16
CA TYR A 1097 -2.38 52.30 -38.82
C TYR A 1097 -2.12 53.57 -39.65
N PHE A 1098 -1.90 54.69 -38.98
CA PHE A 1098 -1.63 55.99 -39.59
C PHE A 1098 -0.15 56.36 -39.39
N SER A 1099 0.56 56.70 -40.45
CA SER A 1099 1.94 57.22 -40.40
C SER A 1099 1.97 58.65 -40.94
N GLN A 1100 1.76 59.63 -40.05
CA GLN A 1100 1.70 61.05 -40.42
C GLN A 1100 2.07 61.94 -39.23
N VAL A 1101 2.50 63.17 -39.51
CA VAL A 1101 2.96 64.13 -38.50
C VAL A 1101 1.82 64.67 -37.62
N ASP A 1102 0.66 64.92 -38.23
CA ASP A 1102 -0.53 65.48 -37.58
C ASP A 1102 -1.52 64.40 -37.17
N ASP A 1103 -2.43 64.72 -36.24
CA ASP A 1103 -3.46 63.81 -35.76
C ASP A 1103 -4.36 63.33 -36.93
N PRO A 1104 -4.55 62.02 -37.14
CA PRO A 1104 -5.47 61.46 -38.12
C PRO A 1104 -6.88 62.05 -38.09
N GLY A 1105 -7.44 62.35 -36.91
CA GLY A 1105 -8.76 62.98 -36.81
C GLY A 1105 -8.82 64.37 -37.45
N SER A 1106 -7.74 65.14 -37.34
CA SER A 1106 -7.64 66.49 -37.95
C SER A 1106 -7.54 66.46 -39.48
N ASN A 1107 -7.18 65.30 -40.05
CA ASN A 1107 -7.09 65.05 -41.48
C ASN A 1107 -8.37 64.37 -42.04
N GLY A 1108 -9.47 64.36 -41.29
CA GLY A 1108 -10.77 63.88 -41.74
C GLY A 1108 -11.01 62.37 -41.60
N TYR A 1109 -10.12 61.63 -40.94
CA TYR A 1109 -10.36 60.23 -40.62
C TYR A 1109 -11.28 60.11 -39.40
N THR A 1110 -12.38 59.34 -39.52
CA THR A 1110 -13.19 58.94 -38.35
C THR A 1110 -12.42 57.92 -37.55
N LEU A 1111 -12.04 58.18 -36.30
CA LEU A 1111 -11.21 57.30 -35.47
C LEU A 1111 -12.04 56.22 -34.76
N GLN A 1112 -11.41 55.10 -34.43
CA GLN A 1112 -12.02 53.98 -33.70
C GLN A 1112 -11.05 53.43 -32.66
N ASP A 1113 -11.58 52.92 -31.54
CA ASP A 1113 -10.79 52.32 -30.46
C ASP A 1113 -9.83 51.25 -30.99
N GLY A 1114 -8.55 51.41 -30.65
CA GLY A 1114 -7.49 50.52 -31.12
C GLY A 1114 -6.82 50.93 -32.43
N ASP A 1115 -7.29 51.99 -33.13
CA ASP A 1115 -6.54 52.59 -34.23
C ASP A 1115 -5.13 53.00 -33.75
N MET A 1116 -4.12 52.84 -34.59
CA MET A 1116 -2.73 53.12 -34.28
C MET A 1116 -2.23 54.34 -35.03
N TRP A 1117 -1.46 55.19 -34.35
CA TRP A 1117 -0.83 56.35 -34.97
C TRP A 1117 0.66 56.38 -34.68
N TYR A 1118 1.44 56.27 -35.73
CA TYR A 1118 2.86 56.56 -35.76
C TYR A 1118 3.06 58.01 -36.17
N ARG A 1119 3.54 58.82 -35.22
CA ARG A 1119 3.72 60.25 -35.45
C ARG A 1119 5.08 60.52 -36.10
N GLU A 1120 5.06 60.78 -37.40
CA GLU A 1120 6.27 61.02 -38.18
C GLU A 1120 7.00 62.30 -37.72
N GLY A 1121 8.33 62.28 -37.66
CA GLY A 1121 9.15 63.47 -37.35
C GLY A 1121 9.32 63.80 -35.86
N TYR A 1122 8.51 63.24 -34.95
CA TYR A 1122 8.64 63.44 -33.50
C TYR A 1122 9.01 62.15 -32.78
N SER A 1123 10.24 62.08 -32.26
CA SER A 1123 10.73 61.13 -31.24
C SER A 1123 10.33 59.65 -31.41
N TRP A 1124 10.02 59.20 -32.62
CA TRP A 1124 9.62 57.83 -32.96
C TRP A 1124 8.38 57.30 -32.22
N LEU A 1125 7.39 58.15 -31.96
CA LEU A 1125 6.29 57.82 -31.04
C LEU A 1125 5.16 57.02 -31.69
N TYR A 1126 4.68 55.99 -30.98
CA TYR A 1126 3.51 55.20 -31.36
C TYR A 1126 2.40 55.37 -30.34
N TYR A 1127 1.19 55.52 -30.86
CA TYR A 1127 -0.02 55.73 -30.09
C TYR A 1127 -1.10 54.73 -30.50
N VAL A 1128 -2.00 54.44 -29.56
CA VAL A 1128 -3.27 53.74 -29.78
C VAL A 1128 -4.42 54.67 -29.40
N TYR A 1129 -5.45 54.76 -30.24
CA TYR A 1129 -6.60 55.60 -30.01
C TYR A 1129 -7.59 54.95 -29.04
N ILE A 1130 -8.18 55.78 -28.19
CA ILE A 1130 -9.42 55.49 -27.45
C ILE A 1130 -10.40 56.65 -27.62
N SER A 1131 -11.67 56.32 -27.79
CA SER A 1131 -12.77 57.27 -27.91
C SER A 1131 -13.03 58.00 -26.59
N ALA A 1132 -13.71 59.14 -26.69
CA ALA A 1132 -14.15 59.91 -25.53
C ALA A 1132 -15.06 59.08 -24.58
N ASP A 1133 -15.87 58.17 -25.12
CA ASP A 1133 -16.73 57.28 -24.31
C ASP A 1133 -15.89 56.28 -23.50
N THR A 1134 -14.93 55.60 -24.15
CA THR A 1134 -14.02 54.67 -23.48
C THR A 1134 -13.16 55.39 -22.46
N ALA A 1135 -12.59 56.54 -22.81
CA ALA A 1135 -11.81 57.35 -21.88
C ALA A 1135 -12.63 57.88 -20.70
N GLY A 1136 -13.95 58.10 -20.87
CA GLY A 1136 -14.85 58.48 -19.79
C GLY A 1136 -15.10 57.38 -18.75
N LYS A 1137 -14.75 56.12 -19.08
CA LYS A 1137 -14.99 54.94 -18.24
C LYS A 1137 -13.74 54.42 -17.53
N HIS A 1138 -12.57 54.96 -17.85
CA HIS A 1138 -11.29 54.53 -17.30
C HIS A 1138 -10.49 55.73 -16.78
N SER A 1139 -9.71 55.53 -15.73
CA SER A 1139 -8.75 56.58 -15.29
C SER A 1139 -7.34 56.30 -15.78
N TRP A 1140 -7.03 55.02 -15.97
CA TRP A 1140 -5.81 54.53 -16.55
C TRP A 1140 -6.13 53.62 -17.74
N PHE A 1141 -5.34 53.73 -18.79
CA PHE A 1141 -5.46 52.87 -19.97
C PHE A 1141 -4.06 52.61 -20.52
N ALA A 1142 -3.75 51.35 -20.85
CA ALA A 1142 -2.42 50.90 -21.27
C ALA A 1142 -1.25 51.36 -20.37
N GLY A 1143 -1.46 51.36 -19.05
CA GLY A 1143 -0.44 51.80 -18.09
C GLY A 1143 -0.20 53.31 -18.05
N ARG A 1144 -1.03 54.13 -18.70
CA ARG A 1144 -0.96 55.61 -18.70
C ARG A 1144 -2.20 56.22 -18.05
N SER A 1145 -2.00 57.31 -17.31
CA SER A 1145 -3.11 58.07 -16.68
C SER A 1145 -3.75 59.01 -17.70
N ILE A 1146 -5.05 58.86 -17.94
CA ILE A 1146 -5.81 59.69 -18.89
C ILE A 1146 -5.84 61.16 -18.43
N HIS A 1147 -5.74 61.41 -17.12
CA HIS A 1147 -5.71 62.77 -16.56
C HIS A 1147 -4.45 63.57 -16.91
N THR A 1148 -3.42 62.92 -17.47
CA THR A 1148 -2.18 63.59 -17.93
C THR A 1148 -2.24 64.03 -19.39
N ALA A 1149 -3.43 63.94 -20.01
CA ALA A 1149 -3.62 64.30 -21.40
C ALA A 1149 -3.15 65.72 -21.70
N SER A 1150 -2.36 65.85 -22.77
CA SER A 1150 -1.79 67.12 -23.21
C SER A 1150 -1.71 67.18 -24.72
N SER A 1151 -1.86 68.37 -25.28
CA SER A 1151 -1.61 68.62 -26.70
C SER A 1151 -0.13 68.92 -27.00
N THR A 1152 0.74 68.86 -25.98
CA THR A 1152 2.19 69.03 -26.15
C THR A 1152 2.82 67.84 -26.86
N ASP A 1153 3.77 68.11 -27.74
CA ASP A 1153 4.51 67.06 -28.43
C ASP A 1153 5.22 66.12 -27.46
N GLY A 1154 5.11 64.81 -27.70
CA GLY A 1154 5.72 63.79 -26.84
C GLY A 1154 4.89 63.36 -25.63
N ALA A 1155 3.68 63.88 -25.45
CA ALA A 1155 2.80 63.50 -24.35
C ALA A 1155 2.54 61.97 -24.34
N ASN A 1156 2.48 61.39 -23.13
CA ASN A 1156 2.14 59.97 -22.95
C ASN A 1156 0.65 59.71 -23.25
N VAL A 1157 -0.19 60.72 -23.08
CA VAL A 1157 -1.59 60.75 -23.49
C VAL A 1157 -1.78 62.04 -24.28
N PHE A 1158 -2.09 61.92 -25.56
CA PHE A 1158 -2.23 63.06 -26.48
C PHE A 1158 -3.72 63.29 -26.79
N ASN A 1159 -4.17 64.55 -26.73
CA ASN A 1159 -5.56 64.89 -27.04
C ASN A 1159 -5.87 64.66 -28.52
N ALA A 1160 -6.84 63.79 -28.83
CA ALA A 1160 -7.28 63.60 -30.21
C ALA A 1160 -8.25 64.70 -30.64
N TYR A 1161 -8.32 64.94 -31.94
CA TYR A 1161 -9.08 66.01 -32.57
C TYR A 1161 -10.60 65.86 -32.34
N ASP A 1162 -11.10 64.62 -32.28
CA ASP A 1162 -12.52 64.32 -32.08
C ASP A 1162 -12.95 64.26 -30.61
N GLY A 1163 -12.04 64.62 -29.68
CA GLY A 1163 -12.29 64.60 -28.25
C GLY A 1163 -11.94 63.28 -27.55
N GLY A 1164 -11.48 62.26 -28.29
CA GLY A 1164 -10.83 61.07 -27.73
C GLY A 1164 -9.36 61.32 -27.33
N PHE A 1165 -8.62 60.24 -27.12
CA PHE A 1165 -7.21 60.30 -26.72
C PHE A 1165 -6.34 59.29 -27.48
N TRP A 1166 -5.13 59.71 -27.79
CA TRP A 1166 -4.05 58.86 -28.31
C TRP A 1166 -3.14 58.47 -27.14
N ILE A 1167 -3.11 57.19 -26.77
CA ILE A 1167 -2.32 56.63 -25.66
C ILE A 1167 -1.00 56.12 -26.19
N ARG A 1168 0.14 56.61 -25.68
CA ARG A 1168 1.47 56.21 -26.12
C ARG A 1168 1.79 54.78 -25.65
N ALA A 1169 2.50 54.02 -26.48
CA ALA A 1169 3.06 52.73 -26.10
C ALA A 1169 3.93 52.82 -24.83
N CYS A 1170 4.20 51.67 -24.20
CA CYS A 1170 5.02 51.59 -22.99
C CYS A 1170 6.37 50.94 -23.28
N ARG A 1171 7.38 51.34 -22.50
CA ARG A 1171 8.62 50.58 -22.42
C ARG A 1171 8.34 49.28 -21.68
N TRP A 1172 9.02 48.21 -22.07
CA TRP A 1172 8.84 46.90 -21.46
C TRP A 1172 10.16 46.19 -21.18
N TRP A 1173 10.14 45.36 -20.13
CA TRP A 1173 11.31 44.67 -19.60
C TRP A 1173 11.76 43.51 -20.49
N THR A 1174 13.08 43.32 -20.61
CA THR A 1174 13.67 42.02 -20.97
C THR A 1174 14.31 41.42 -19.72
N ARG A 1175 14.57 40.12 -19.70
CA ARG A 1175 15.28 39.47 -18.57
C ARG A 1175 16.79 39.76 -18.53
N THR A 1176 17.33 40.51 -19.49
CA THR A 1176 18.78 40.67 -19.70
C THR A 1176 19.33 41.90 -18.96
N PRO A 1177 20.32 41.73 -18.05
CA PRO A 1177 21.01 42.84 -17.42
C PRO A 1177 21.88 43.62 -18.41
N ASN A 1178 22.15 44.91 -18.15
CA ASN A 1178 23.14 45.66 -18.91
C ASN A 1178 24.57 45.20 -18.52
N ALA A 1179 25.37 44.85 -19.52
CA ALA A 1179 26.74 44.39 -19.37
C ALA A 1179 27.64 45.49 -18.83
N ASP A 1180 27.41 46.74 -19.24
CA ASP A 1180 28.31 47.86 -18.93
C ASP A 1180 28.11 48.46 -17.52
N THR A 1181 27.07 48.05 -16.78
CA THR A 1181 26.69 48.64 -15.49
C THR A 1181 26.11 47.60 -14.53
N SER A 1182 26.30 47.75 -13.21
CA SER A 1182 25.80 46.78 -12.21
C SER A 1182 24.34 46.96 -11.78
N ASN A 1183 23.65 47.98 -12.28
CA ASN A 1183 22.32 48.39 -11.79
C ASN A 1183 21.33 48.75 -12.91
N ARG A 1184 21.49 48.22 -14.12
CA ARG A 1184 20.57 48.53 -15.23
C ARG A 1184 20.23 47.27 -16.01
N PHE A 1185 19.05 47.27 -16.62
CA PHE A 1185 18.57 46.18 -17.46
C PHE A 1185 18.27 46.67 -18.87
N GLN A 1186 18.39 45.75 -19.82
CA GLN A 1186 18.04 46.00 -21.22
C GLN A 1186 16.52 46.07 -21.36
N THR A 1187 16.04 47.08 -22.07
CA THR A 1187 14.60 47.31 -22.27
C THR A 1187 14.28 47.64 -23.71
N ILE A 1188 13.01 47.44 -24.07
CA ILE A 1188 12.46 47.85 -25.35
C ILE A 1188 11.64 49.13 -25.15
N TYR A 1189 11.91 50.13 -25.99
CA TYR A 1189 11.32 51.46 -25.93
C TYR A 1189 9.93 51.51 -26.55
N GLU A 1190 9.21 52.62 -26.33
CA GLU A 1190 7.85 52.83 -26.86
C GLU A 1190 7.82 52.79 -28.41
N ASP A 1191 8.97 52.93 -29.05
CA ASP A 1191 9.13 52.87 -30.50
C ASP A 1191 9.59 51.52 -31.02
N GLY A 1192 9.67 50.49 -30.17
CA GLY A 1192 10.15 49.16 -30.52
C GLY A 1192 11.66 49.07 -30.78
N LYS A 1193 12.45 50.11 -30.41
CA LYS A 1193 13.93 50.05 -30.39
C LYS A 1193 14.44 49.68 -28.99
N THR A 1194 15.74 49.47 -28.88
CA THR A 1194 16.42 49.09 -27.64
C THR A 1194 16.96 50.28 -26.88
N ASN A 1195 16.98 50.17 -25.56
CA ASN A 1195 17.84 50.96 -24.71
C ASN A 1195 18.57 50.05 -23.71
N SER A 1196 19.82 50.38 -23.46
CA SER A 1196 20.70 49.66 -22.55
C SER A 1196 20.72 50.22 -21.13
N ASN A 1197 19.85 51.16 -20.74
CA ASN A 1197 20.12 51.97 -19.56
C ASN A 1197 18.97 52.24 -18.59
N SER A 1198 17.95 51.37 -18.54
CA SER A 1198 16.85 51.53 -17.58
C SER A 1198 17.26 51.15 -16.16
N ASP A 1199 16.94 52.02 -15.20
CA ASP A 1199 17.13 51.75 -13.77
C ASP A 1199 16.16 50.65 -13.32
N TYR A 1200 16.65 49.68 -12.54
CA TYR A 1200 15.87 48.51 -12.10
C TYR A 1200 14.64 48.88 -11.26
N THR A 1201 14.62 50.09 -10.68
CA THR A 1201 13.49 50.64 -9.91
C THR A 1201 12.38 51.26 -10.77
N GLU A 1202 12.60 51.45 -12.08
CA GLU A 1202 11.59 51.99 -13.00
C GLU A 1202 10.40 51.03 -13.18
N LYS A 1203 9.17 51.54 -13.16
CA LYS A 1203 7.97 50.71 -13.41
C LYS A 1203 7.67 50.67 -14.90
N MET A 1204 7.79 49.49 -15.50
CA MET A 1204 7.62 49.26 -16.93
C MET A 1204 6.74 48.04 -17.20
N ALA A 1205 6.32 47.91 -18.45
CA ALA A 1205 5.41 46.85 -18.84
C ALA A 1205 6.12 45.49 -18.83
N VAL A 1206 5.40 44.44 -18.43
CA VAL A 1206 5.94 43.08 -18.27
C VAL A 1206 5.34 42.19 -19.35
N LEU A 1207 6.20 41.69 -20.26
CA LEU A 1207 5.79 40.79 -21.33
C LEU A 1207 6.11 39.35 -20.91
N THR A 1208 5.07 38.58 -20.59
CA THR A 1208 5.22 37.22 -20.05
C THR A 1208 5.16 36.16 -21.12
N GLY A 1209 5.91 35.08 -20.91
CA GLY A 1209 5.88 33.88 -21.74
C GLY A 1209 6.01 32.62 -20.92
N PHE A 1210 5.67 31.49 -21.52
CA PHE A 1210 5.67 30.17 -20.89
C PHE A 1210 5.97 29.08 -21.91
N SER A 1211 6.26 27.88 -21.42
CA SER A 1211 6.55 26.68 -22.21
C SER A 1211 5.59 25.54 -21.87
N VAL A 1212 5.23 24.71 -22.86
CA VAL A 1212 4.37 23.52 -22.72
C VAL A 1212 5.06 22.28 -23.28
#